data_AF-A0A2T0K9Y7-F1
#
_entry.id   AF-A0A2T0K9Y7-F1
#
_cell.length_a   1.000
_cell.length_b   1.000
_cell.length_c   1.000
_cell.angle_alpha   90.00
_cell.angle_beta   90.00
_cell.angle_gamma   90.00
#
_symmetry.space_group_name_H-M   'P 1'
#
loop_
_entity.id
_entity.type
_entity.pdbx_description
1 polymer ?
#
loop_
_entity_poly.entity_id
_entity_poly.type
_entity_poly.pdbx_seq_one_letter_code
_entity_poly.pdbx_strand_id
1 'polypeptide(L)'
;MPAGKLTRLRAGLAVARAAAGSVLSRARPEPVAPPAALEPPRRFVHPGSVQTTVAAGAERVFAVLVDPARMPEWVLQHTGWIDGQPAEFAEGVRFRQRIRLMGVPSEVRWTVTGVVPGRAVWFEGTAPMGIAVGFYLCVTPADGGGSVVRFDGGVEGGSADGPMGAMVARNLVDAMRKSLDELGRVAATGGSSGVGGPSGKSSVGASSGRTAAGSSSRPATVTGPPGPKPAPIVFGRTGEEIDAWTPVIVGVGQVSDRSTEPEGGDPVSLAVRALRLAADDSDNQEILRRADLVGYVASVSWQYGDGAALIASELGAAAASTVQTTIFGGDGSLRLLNDVAATIASGHASIALVGGAEASSTAAAAERAGRTLDWPVQPDGTEPGRIVGGDAPANNDPETAAGLVAPIYLYALIESALRTRLGIGEREHRERITRLWAGYSEIAARNPHAWQPAVHTAGQLAGPTAANRMISAPYPKLLTANFQVNQGTGIIVCSAAAATEAGIDQDRWVFLHAGAHATDEWYVTERADLASSPAIRAVGEAVLSRGDVTIGDVEHIDLYACFPSAVQVAALELGLPIDDPERPLTVTGGLTFAGGPGNNYSSHAIANLVPLLRSDPDSYGFATAVGWYLTKHAATLLSARPPRREFRDLDVDHRLARPPARRALGSYTGPAVLEAYTVPYGRDGVAEAAIVTAITPDGDRVVLRIPEIPEIDGLVGRWIDVVGSTFTDTGGAEAELPPPPDPPLVVEWHGPVTVLRLNRPAVRNAIDLTTARALEKAVDAFEADPEARVAVLTGSDTVFSAGMDLKAAARGEYPITEGRGLLGITAKPPAKPLIAAVEGAALAGGCELALAADLIVAAEDAAFGIPEVKRGLVAAAGGVLRLARSLPRSTALELALTGEPMPARRLHELGLINRVTSPGKAFDTALELAQDIAANAPLAVLLSKRIVDEHRDWGAAEAFDRLSDIAGEVIGSADAQEGIRAYAENRPPQWKV
;
A
#
# COMPACT_ATOMS: atom_id res chain seq x y z
N MET A 1 -49.72 35.40 -50.79
CA MET A 1 -49.90 36.54 -49.85
C MET A 1 -49.62 36.06 -48.42
N PRO A 2 -49.04 36.87 -47.52
CA PRO A 2 -47.75 37.52 -47.66
C PRO A 2 -46.83 37.32 -46.43
N ALA A 3 -45.52 37.46 -46.67
CA ALA A 3 -44.48 38.18 -45.90
C ALA A 3 -44.72 38.59 -44.41
N GLY A 4 -45.15 37.68 -43.53
CA GLY A 4 -45.55 38.06 -42.16
C GLY A 4 -44.85 37.39 -40.97
N LYS A 5 -44.04 36.33 -41.14
CA LYS A 5 -43.57 35.54 -39.98
C LYS A 5 -42.08 35.19 -39.91
N LEU A 6 -41.25 35.58 -40.88
CA LEU A 6 -39.79 35.37 -40.84
C LEU A 6 -38.95 36.59 -40.38
N THR A 7 -39.59 37.71 -40.02
CA THR A 7 -38.90 38.93 -39.53
C THR A 7 -39.07 39.17 -38.03
N ARG A 8 -39.88 38.39 -37.31
CA ARG A 8 -40.12 38.59 -35.86
C ARG A 8 -39.30 37.70 -34.91
N LEU A 9 -38.61 36.66 -35.38
CA LEU A 9 -37.64 35.92 -34.54
C LEU A 9 -36.21 36.47 -34.62
N ARG A 10 -35.87 37.29 -35.63
CA ARG A 10 -34.56 37.95 -35.74
C ARG A 10 -34.49 39.33 -35.07
N ALA A 11 -35.62 39.94 -34.68
CA ALA A 11 -35.66 41.19 -33.92
C ALA A 11 -35.77 40.99 -32.39
N GLY A 12 -36.32 39.85 -31.93
CA GLY A 12 -36.40 39.52 -30.49
C GLY A 12 -35.06 39.08 -29.89
N LEU A 13 -34.20 38.39 -30.66
CA LEU A 13 -32.88 37.96 -30.19
C LEU A 13 -31.79 39.03 -30.29
N ALA A 14 -32.04 40.14 -30.98
CA ALA A 14 -31.11 41.29 -31.03
C ALA A 14 -31.35 42.28 -29.87
N VAL A 15 -32.57 42.37 -29.34
CA VAL A 15 -32.91 43.29 -28.23
C VAL A 15 -32.62 42.70 -26.85
N ALA A 16 -32.68 41.37 -26.67
CA ALA A 16 -32.13 40.73 -25.46
C ALA A 16 -30.59 40.74 -25.41
N ARG A 17 -29.92 40.91 -26.56
CA ARG A 17 -28.45 41.03 -26.66
C ARG A 17 -27.93 42.48 -26.57
N ALA A 18 -28.78 43.49 -26.74
CA ALA A 18 -28.40 44.90 -26.60
C ALA A 18 -28.72 45.50 -25.20
N ALA A 19 -29.61 44.89 -24.42
CA ALA A 19 -29.91 45.35 -23.05
C ALA A 19 -29.07 44.68 -21.94
N ALA A 20 -28.35 43.59 -22.24
CA ALA A 20 -27.31 43.05 -21.35
C ALA A 20 -25.93 43.72 -21.58
N GLY A 21 -25.81 44.56 -22.62
CA GLY A 21 -24.58 45.24 -23.02
C GLY A 21 -24.34 46.61 -22.40
N SER A 22 -25.24 47.15 -21.57
CA SER A 22 -25.08 48.50 -20.98
C SER A 22 -25.44 48.64 -19.49
N VAL A 23 -25.60 47.53 -18.76
CA VAL A 23 -25.64 47.55 -17.27
C VAL A 23 -24.40 46.87 -16.65
N LEU A 24 -23.48 46.35 -17.47
CA LEU A 24 -22.18 45.85 -17.02
C LEU A 24 -21.01 46.83 -17.20
N SER A 25 -21.28 48.08 -17.58
CA SER A 25 -20.25 49.13 -17.72
C SER A 25 -20.16 50.08 -16.53
N ARG A 26 -20.47 49.62 -15.32
CA ARG A 26 -19.94 50.24 -14.09
C ARG A 26 -18.68 49.47 -13.68
N ALA A 27 -17.57 49.94 -14.24
CA ALA A 27 -16.19 49.72 -13.82
C ALA A 27 -15.92 48.39 -13.09
N ARG A 28 -15.68 47.33 -13.86
CA ARG A 28 -14.55 46.48 -13.47
C ARG A 28 -13.31 47.36 -13.64
N PRO A 29 -12.50 47.59 -12.60
CA PRO A 29 -11.19 48.19 -12.83
C PRO A 29 -10.50 47.35 -13.92
N GLU A 30 -9.86 48.02 -14.89
CA GLU A 30 -8.86 47.34 -15.72
C GLU A 30 -7.98 46.49 -14.80
N PRO A 31 -7.58 45.27 -15.19
CA PRO A 31 -6.56 44.57 -14.44
C PRO A 31 -5.34 45.48 -14.41
N VAL A 32 -5.13 46.13 -13.26
CA VAL A 32 -3.94 46.90 -12.97
C VAL A 32 -2.80 45.93 -13.21
N ALA A 33 -1.95 46.24 -14.19
CA ALA A 33 -0.73 45.47 -14.40
C ALA A 33 -0.03 45.35 -13.03
N PRO A 34 0.29 44.14 -12.56
CA PRO A 34 0.87 43.98 -11.24
C PRO A 34 2.13 44.87 -11.18
N PRO A 35 2.34 45.63 -10.08
CA PRO A 35 3.58 46.39 -9.92
C PRO A 35 4.74 45.41 -10.08
N ALA A 36 5.80 45.83 -10.77
CA ALA A 36 6.96 44.99 -11.11
C ALA A 36 7.32 44.08 -9.92
N ALA A 37 6.98 42.79 -10.03
CA ALA A 37 7.26 41.81 -9.01
C ALA A 37 8.78 41.68 -8.90
N LEU A 38 9.30 41.65 -7.67
CA LEU A 38 10.71 41.37 -7.46
C LEU A 38 10.99 39.97 -8.01
N GLU A 39 11.80 39.88 -9.04
CA GLU A 39 12.14 38.59 -9.64
C GLU A 39 13.06 37.80 -8.71
N PRO A 40 12.93 36.47 -8.66
CA PRO A 40 13.81 35.63 -7.87
C PRO A 40 15.27 35.82 -8.33
N PRO A 41 16.23 35.85 -7.38
CA PRO A 41 17.64 36.14 -7.67
C PRO A 41 18.31 35.04 -8.51
N ARG A 42 17.73 33.83 -8.55
CA ARG A 42 18.21 32.67 -9.28
C ARG A 42 17.03 31.87 -9.83
N ARG A 43 17.21 31.30 -11.03
CA ARG A 43 16.29 30.31 -11.60
C ARG A 43 16.91 28.92 -11.49
N PHE A 44 16.18 28.00 -10.88
CA PHE A 44 16.58 26.59 -10.77
C PHE A 44 16.35 25.83 -12.07
N VAL A 45 17.09 24.73 -12.29
CA VAL A 45 16.87 23.77 -13.40
C VAL A 45 15.41 23.30 -13.44
N HIS A 46 14.80 23.02 -12.28
CA HIS A 46 13.37 22.71 -12.16
C HIS A 46 12.64 23.78 -11.32
N PRO A 47 12.19 24.88 -11.95
CA PRO A 47 11.50 25.96 -11.25
C PRO A 47 10.00 25.68 -11.10
N GLY A 48 9.40 26.25 -10.06
CA GLY A 48 7.98 26.24 -9.77
C GLY A 48 7.52 27.60 -9.27
N SER A 49 6.33 28.05 -9.67
CA SER A 49 5.77 29.32 -9.23
C SER A 49 4.27 29.18 -9.00
N VAL A 50 3.82 29.63 -7.83
CA VAL A 50 2.41 29.69 -7.46
C VAL A 50 2.09 31.05 -6.87
N GLN A 51 0.85 31.50 -7.01
CA GLN A 51 0.40 32.76 -6.42
C GLN A 51 -1.02 32.62 -5.87
N THR A 52 -1.32 33.39 -4.82
CA THR A 52 -2.66 33.50 -4.25
C THR A 52 -2.95 34.92 -3.80
N THR A 53 -4.23 35.26 -3.67
CA THR A 53 -4.69 36.54 -3.10
C THR A 53 -5.10 36.32 -1.65
N VAL A 54 -4.45 37.03 -0.73
CA VAL A 54 -4.71 36.99 0.71
C VAL A 54 -5.54 38.19 1.12
N ALA A 55 -6.63 37.96 1.86
CA ALA A 55 -7.51 39.02 2.40
C ALA A 55 -6.91 39.71 3.64
N ALA A 56 -5.62 40.04 3.60
CA ALA A 56 -4.89 40.80 4.62
C ALA A 56 -3.89 41.73 3.94
N GLY A 57 -3.59 42.88 4.57
CA GLY A 57 -2.65 43.87 4.03
C GLY A 57 -1.20 43.37 3.98
N ALA A 58 -0.40 43.91 3.07
CA ALA A 58 0.93 43.40 2.72
C ALA A 58 1.90 43.37 3.91
N GLU A 59 1.85 44.37 4.79
CA GLU A 59 2.67 44.41 6.00
C GLU A 59 2.36 43.25 6.95
N ARG A 60 1.08 42.89 7.09
CA ARG A 60 0.64 41.81 7.97
C ARG A 60 1.03 40.45 7.42
N VAL A 61 0.88 40.26 6.11
CA VAL A 61 1.32 39.05 5.42
C VAL A 61 2.84 38.92 5.52
N PHE A 62 3.57 40.00 5.27
CA PHE A 62 5.02 40.02 5.37
C PHE A 62 5.51 39.70 6.79
N ALA A 63 4.86 40.22 7.83
CA ALA A 63 5.17 39.90 9.22
C ALA A 63 5.03 38.40 9.55
N VAL A 64 4.11 37.67 8.92
CA VAL A 64 4.00 36.20 9.06
C VAL A 64 5.14 35.49 8.32
N LEU A 65 5.53 35.98 7.14
CA LEU A 65 6.57 35.38 6.32
C LEU A 65 7.97 35.45 6.98
N VAL A 66 8.26 36.54 7.68
CA VAL A 66 9.58 36.77 8.31
C VAL A 66 9.66 36.32 9.77
N ASP A 67 8.60 35.73 10.33
CA ASP A 67 8.57 35.23 11.71
C ASP A 67 8.83 33.72 11.77
N PRO A 68 10.00 33.27 12.26
CA PRO A 68 10.30 31.85 12.36
C PRO A 68 9.36 31.07 13.27
N ALA A 69 8.72 31.72 14.26
CA ALA A 69 7.78 31.05 15.16
C ALA A 69 6.47 30.69 14.45
N ARG A 70 6.14 31.45 13.39
CA ARG A 70 4.91 31.29 12.62
C ARG A 70 5.09 30.54 11.32
N MET A 71 6.32 30.36 10.84
CA MET A 71 6.61 29.50 9.68
C MET A 71 5.97 28.10 9.79
N PRO A 72 5.99 27.40 10.94
CA PRO A 72 5.32 26.09 11.08
C PRO A 72 3.79 26.13 10.90
N GLU A 73 3.15 27.28 11.08
CA GLU A 73 1.70 27.43 10.94
C GLU A 73 1.25 27.33 9.48
N TRP A 74 2.10 27.72 8.52
CA TRP A 74 1.72 27.79 7.10
C TRP A 74 2.62 27.01 6.15
N VAL A 75 3.87 26.73 6.50
CA VAL A 75 4.75 25.87 5.71
C VAL A 75 4.45 24.41 6.06
N LEU A 76 3.51 23.80 5.34
CA LEU A 76 3.02 22.44 5.63
C LEU A 76 4.10 21.36 5.49
N GLN A 77 5.18 21.66 4.78
CA GLN A 77 6.35 20.78 4.70
C GLN A 77 7.19 20.78 5.98
N HIS A 78 7.04 21.76 6.87
CA HIS A 78 7.83 21.84 8.09
C HIS A 78 7.50 20.69 9.05
N THR A 79 8.53 20.00 9.53
CA THR A 79 8.38 18.89 10.50
C THR A 79 9.25 19.06 11.75
N GLY A 80 10.10 20.09 11.80
CA GLY A 80 10.87 20.46 12.99
C GLY A 80 12.11 21.29 12.67
N TRP A 81 12.70 21.89 13.71
CA TRP A 81 13.97 22.60 13.65
C TRP A 81 15.12 21.68 14.08
N ILE A 82 16.27 21.77 13.43
CA ILE A 82 17.48 21.02 13.75
C ILE A 82 18.47 22.07 14.27
N ASP A 83 18.86 21.99 15.54
CA ASP A 83 19.59 23.02 16.33
C ASP A 83 18.76 24.16 16.95
N GLY A 84 17.43 24.00 16.98
CA GLY A 84 16.53 25.00 17.53
C GLY A 84 16.03 26.02 16.51
N GLN A 85 14.95 26.70 16.85
CA GLN A 85 14.31 27.68 15.97
C GLN A 85 15.22 28.92 15.81
N PRO A 86 15.42 29.45 14.59
CA PRO A 86 16.15 30.70 14.42
C PRO A 86 15.39 31.86 15.07
N ALA A 87 16.12 32.82 15.62
CA ALA A 87 15.52 33.98 16.29
C ALA A 87 14.81 34.92 15.32
N GLU A 88 15.32 35.06 14.10
CA GLU A 88 14.75 35.88 13.02
C GLU A 88 15.17 35.34 11.64
N PHE A 89 14.48 35.76 10.58
CA PHE A 89 14.92 35.58 9.20
C PHE A 89 15.55 36.86 8.65
N ALA A 90 16.77 37.16 9.08
CA ALA A 90 17.59 38.25 8.53
C ALA A 90 18.59 37.72 7.48
N GLU A 91 19.00 38.57 6.53
CA GLU A 91 19.96 38.20 5.49
C GLU A 91 21.27 37.67 6.09
N GLY A 92 21.75 36.53 5.57
CA GLY A 92 22.93 35.83 6.06
C GLY A 92 22.67 34.84 7.20
N VAL A 93 21.48 34.83 7.81
CA VAL A 93 21.12 33.84 8.84
C VAL A 93 21.08 32.45 8.23
N ARG A 94 21.74 31.50 8.91
CA ARG A 94 21.76 30.08 8.55
C ARG A 94 21.02 29.27 9.60
N PHE A 95 20.22 28.32 9.16
CA PHE A 95 19.48 27.44 10.05
C PHE A 95 19.27 26.07 9.40
N ARG A 96 19.01 25.06 10.23
CA ARG A 96 18.68 23.72 9.74
C ARG A 96 17.24 23.38 10.06
N GLN A 97 16.55 22.83 9.08
CA GLN A 97 15.13 22.55 9.16
C GLN A 97 14.89 21.12 8.68
N ARG A 98 14.04 20.38 9.38
CA ARG A 98 13.48 19.14 8.87
C ARG A 98 12.23 19.46 8.08
N ILE A 99 12.24 19.16 6.79
CA ILE A 99 11.07 19.29 5.92
C ILE A 99 10.63 17.93 5.41
N ARG A 100 9.38 17.83 4.95
CA ARG A 100 8.89 16.67 4.21
C ARG A 100 8.92 16.99 2.71
N LEU A 101 9.90 16.44 2.00
CA LEU A 101 10.01 16.56 0.56
C LEU A 101 9.55 15.24 -0.07
N MET A 102 8.55 15.26 -0.96
CA MET A 102 7.98 14.04 -1.56
C MET A 102 7.47 13.01 -0.52
N GLY A 103 6.94 13.47 0.62
CA GLY A 103 6.53 12.56 1.70
C GLY A 103 7.67 12.11 2.63
N VAL A 104 8.92 12.38 2.28
CA VAL A 104 10.13 11.93 2.99
C VAL A 104 10.69 13.02 3.91
N PRO A 105 10.97 12.73 5.21
CA PRO A 105 11.69 13.64 6.07
C PRO A 105 13.12 13.89 5.56
N SER A 106 13.45 15.15 5.28
CA SER A 106 14.75 15.58 4.77
C SER A 106 15.29 16.74 5.61
N GLU A 107 16.58 16.69 5.95
CA GLU A 107 17.28 17.82 6.56
C GLU A 107 17.72 18.80 5.47
N VAL A 108 17.28 20.04 5.56
CA VAL A 108 17.74 21.12 4.68
C VAL A 108 18.50 22.14 5.50
N ARG A 109 19.69 22.48 5.00
CA ARG A 109 20.51 23.56 5.55
C ARG A 109 20.20 24.82 4.76
N TRP A 110 19.50 25.76 5.38
CA TRP A 110 19.05 27.00 4.76
C TRP A 110 19.99 28.16 5.07
N THR A 111 20.05 29.10 4.13
CA THR A 111 20.58 30.45 4.29
C THR A 111 19.51 31.42 3.81
N VAL A 112 19.19 32.44 4.62
CA VAL A 112 18.38 33.56 4.17
C VAL A 112 19.25 34.43 3.26
N THR A 113 18.97 34.42 1.96
CA THR A 113 19.82 35.08 0.95
C THR A 113 19.39 36.50 0.62
N GLY A 114 18.19 36.92 1.06
CA GLY A 114 17.74 38.29 0.91
C GLY A 114 16.43 38.56 1.65
N VAL A 115 16.30 39.76 2.18
CA VAL A 115 15.06 40.27 2.80
C VAL A 115 14.81 41.67 2.28
N VAL A 116 13.67 41.87 1.62
CA VAL A 116 13.21 43.20 1.21
C VAL A 116 12.05 43.59 2.11
N PRO A 117 12.23 44.53 3.05
CA PRO A 117 11.21 44.87 4.04
C PRO A 117 9.85 45.16 3.41
N GLY A 118 8.81 44.49 3.91
CA GLY A 118 7.43 44.63 3.44
C GLY A 118 7.14 44.02 2.07
N ARG A 119 8.13 43.38 1.41
CA ARG A 119 8.01 42.97 0.00
C ARG A 119 8.51 41.56 -0.32
N ALA A 120 9.61 41.08 0.24
CA ALA A 120 10.13 39.75 -0.11
C ALA A 120 11.05 39.12 0.95
N VAL A 121 11.11 37.80 0.98
CA VAL A 121 12.09 37.01 1.74
C VAL A 121 12.55 35.80 0.90
N TRP A 122 13.86 35.56 0.87
CA TRP A 122 14.50 34.57 0.03
C TRP A 122 15.33 33.60 0.86
N PHE A 123 15.17 32.31 0.58
CA PHE A 123 15.88 31.21 1.21
C PHE A 123 16.54 30.37 0.13
N GLU A 124 17.82 30.06 0.31
CA GLU A 124 18.50 29.01 -0.46
C GLU A 124 19.04 27.97 0.50
N GLY A 125 18.92 26.71 0.14
CA GLY A 125 19.33 25.61 0.99
C GLY A 125 19.89 24.42 0.23
N THR A 126 20.54 23.55 0.99
CA THR A 126 21.07 22.28 0.48
C THR A 126 20.44 21.13 1.25
N ALA A 127 19.80 20.23 0.52
CA ALA A 127 19.21 18.99 1.00
C ALA A 127 20.21 17.81 0.83
N PRO A 128 19.91 16.59 1.30
CA PRO A 128 20.76 15.42 1.08
C PRO A 128 20.93 15.12 -0.42
N MET A 129 21.92 14.29 -0.78
CA MET A 129 22.24 13.93 -2.17
C MET A 129 22.69 15.11 -3.06
N GLY A 130 23.11 16.24 -2.47
CA GLY A 130 23.63 17.38 -3.22
C GLY A 130 22.55 18.23 -3.92
N ILE A 131 21.29 18.06 -3.53
CA ILE A 131 20.17 18.83 -4.08
C ILE A 131 20.18 20.25 -3.49
N ALA A 132 20.30 21.26 -4.35
CA ALA A 132 20.02 22.64 -4.00
C ALA A 132 18.51 22.89 -4.08
N VAL A 133 17.98 23.65 -3.13
CA VAL A 133 16.57 24.08 -3.09
C VAL A 133 16.52 25.58 -2.80
N GLY A 134 15.54 26.28 -3.36
CA GLY A 134 15.31 27.67 -2.98
C GLY A 134 13.85 28.02 -2.92
N PHE A 135 13.53 28.96 -2.04
CA PHE A 135 12.20 29.51 -1.80
C PHE A 135 12.28 31.04 -1.84
N TYR A 136 11.51 31.64 -2.73
CA TYR A 136 11.46 33.08 -2.93
C TYR A 136 10.01 33.54 -2.80
N LEU A 137 9.70 34.24 -1.70
CA LEU A 137 8.35 34.73 -1.44
C LEU A 137 8.30 36.24 -1.66
N CYS A 138 7.34 36.69 -2.45
CA CYS A 138 7.08 38.10 -2.73
C CYS A 138 5.64 38.46 -2.36
N VAL A 139 5.47 39.61 -1.71
CA VAL A 139 4.18 40.18 -1.34
C VAL A 139 3.99 41.50 -2.06
N THR A 140 2.86 41.65 -2.76
CA THR A 140 2.44 42.89 -3.38
C THR A 140 1.07 43.31 -2.84
N PRO A 141 0.86 44.59 -2.50
CA PRO A 141 -0.48 45.08 -2.15
C PRO A 141 -1.46 44.86 -3.30
N ALA A 142 -2.69 44.46 -2.97
CA ALA A 142 -3.79 44.32 -3.92
C ALA A 142 -4.86 45.41 -3.70
N ASP A 143 -5.55 45.80 -4.76
CA ASP A 143 -6.66 46.76 -4.68
C ASP A 143 -7.78 46.19 -3.77
N GLY A 144 -8.23 46.98 -2.80
CA GLY A 144 -9.29 46.57 -1.84
C GLY A 144 -8.79 46.09 -0.47
N GLY A 145 -7.51 46.31 -0.12
CA GLY A 145 -6.98 46.07 1.24
C GLY A 145 -6.43 44.66 1.49
N GLY A 146 -6.32 43.84 0.44
CA GLY A 146 -5.65 42.53 0.45
C GLY A 146 -4.21 42.60 -0.10
N SER A 147 -3.61 41.44 -0.32
CA SER A 147 -2.27 41.28 -0.91
C SER A 147 -2.24 40.12 -1.88
N VAL A 148 -1.39 40.18 -2.91
CA VAL A 148 -1.01 39.02 -3.71
C VAL A 148 0.32 38.49 -3.16
N VAL A 149 0.37 37.20 -2.89
CA VAL A 149 1.60 36.51 -2.50
C VAL A 149 2.02 35.59 -3.63
N ARG A 150 3.22 35.80 -4.17
CA ARG A 150 3.88 34.89 -5.11
C ARG A 150 4.92 34.09 -4.33
N PHE A 151 4.87 32.78 -4.48
CA PHE A 151 5.86 31.85 -3.97
C PHE A 151 6.52 31.16 -5.16
N ASP A 152 7.76 31.55 -5.44
CA ASP A 152 8.63 30.91 -6.40
C ASP A 152 9.57 29.93 -5.67
N GLY A 153 9.84 28.78 -6.27
CA GLY A 153 10.73 27.79 -5.69
C GLY A 153 11.34 26.90 -6.76
N GLY A 154 12.28 26.05 -6.38
CA GLY A 154 12.86 25.11 -7.31
C GLY A 154 13.96 24.27 -6.71
N VAL A 155 14.36 23.24 -7.46
CA VAL A 155 15.43 22.31 -7.10
C VAL A 155 16.38 22.09 -8.26
N GLU A 156 17.65 21.83 -7.96
CA GLU A 156 18.67 21.40 -8.94
C GLU A 156 19.84 20.67 -8.28
N GLY A 157 20.61 19.91 -9.05
CA GLY A 157 21.79 19.18 -8.57
C GLY A 157 21.48 17.78 -8.03
N GLY A 158 22.46 16.89 -8.10
CA GLY A 158 22.37 15.54 -7.57
C GLY A 158 21.38 14.65 -8.34
N SER A 159 20.55 13.88 -7.62
CA SER A 159 19.52 13.03 -8.23
C SER A 159 18.36 13.80 -8.89
N ALA A 160 18.28 15.12 -8.67
CA ALA A 160 17.27 15.98 -9.27
C ALA A 160 17.58 16.32 -10.75
N ASP A 161 18.81 16.12 -11.24
CA ASP A 161 19.14 16.41 -12.66
C ASP A 161 18.72 15.26 -13.62
N GLY A 162 18.05 14.22 -13.09
CA GLY A 162 17.51 13.08 -13.82
C GLY A 162 15.97 13.09 -13.92
N PRO A 163 15.33 12.03 -14.43
CA PRO A 163 13.87 11.97 -14.63
C PRO A 163 13.02 12.08 -13.33
N MET A 164 13.65 11.98 -12.15
CA MET A 164 12.99 12.29 -10.88
C MET A 164 12.85 13.79 -10.62
N GLY A 165 13.68 14.66 -11.22
CA GLY A 165 13.70 16.10 -10.99
C GLY A 165 12.36 16.77 -11.25
N ALA A 166 11.73 16.45 -12.38
CA ALA A 166 10.41 16.97 -12.71
C ALA A 166 9.32 16.48 -11.74
N MET A 167 9.42 15.25 -11.22
CA MET A 167 8.50 14.72 -10.21
C MET A 167 8.68 15.42 -8.85
N VAL A 168 9.93 15.65 -8.43
CA VAL A 168 10.27 16.40 -7.21
C VAL A 168 9.76 17.84 -7.31
N ALA A 169 9.93 18.48 -8.46
CA ALA A 169 9.47 19.84 -8.70
C ALA A 169 7.94 19.96 -8.69
N ARG A 170 7.21 19.00 -9.30
CA ARG A 170 5.74 18.98 -9.23
C ARG A 170 5.24 18.85 -7.79
N ASN A 171 5.78 17.90 -7.02
CA ASN A 171 5.44 17.75 -5.61
C ASN A 171 5.80 18.99 -4.77
N LEU A 172 6.89 19.67 -5.10
CA LEU A 172 7.27 20.93 -4.47
C LEU A 172 6.24 22.03 -4.75
N VAL A 173 5.82 22.19 -6.01
CA VAL A 173 4.80 23.15 -6.44
C VAL A 173 3.46 22.92 -5.74
N ASP A 174 3.03 21.67 -5.61
CA ASP A 174 1.79 21.32 -4.92
C ASP A 174 1.85 21.66 -3.42
N ALA A 175 2.99 21.38 -2.79
CA ALA A 175 3.20 21.73 -1.40
C ALA A 175 3.30 23.25 -1.18
N MET A 176 3.91 23.99 -2.12
CA MET A 176 3.93 25.45 -2.11
C MET A 176 2.51 26.03 -2.22
N ARG A 177 1.67 25.46 -3.10
CA ARG A 177 0.26 25.87 -3.27
C ARG A 177 -0.52 25.70 -1.97
N LYS A 178 -0.46 24.52 -1.36
CA LYS A 178 -1.14 24.23 -0.09
C LYS A 178 -0.63 25.13 1.05
N SER A 179 0.67 25.45 1.05
CA SER A 179 1.26 26.36 2.04
C SER A 179 0.79 27.81 1.86
N LEU A 180 0.57 28.27 0.63
CA LEU A 180 -0.01 29.58 0.35
C LEU A 180 -1.47 29.69 0.81
N ASP A 181 -2.26 28.63 0.65
CA ASP A 181 -3.65 28.59 1.12
C ASP A 181 -3.72 28.72 2.65
N GLU A 182 -2.84 28.01 3.37
CA GLU A 182 -2.77 28.10 4.83
C GLU A 182 -2.21 29.45 5.32
N LEU A 183 -1.21 30.01 4.63
CA LEU A 183 -0.72 31.36 4.89
C LEU A 183 -1.86 32.39 4.84
N GLY A 184 -2.80 32.23 3.90
CA GLY A 184 -4.00 33.05 3.82
C GLY A 184 -4.86 33.01 5.08
N ARG A 185 -5.04 31.82 5.67
CA ARG A 185 -5.78 31.65 6.94
C ARG A 185 -5.02 32.25 8.12
N VAL A 186 -3.72 31.96 8.22
CA VAL A 186 -2.82 32.39 9.29
C VAL A 186 -2.65 33.92 9.32
N ALA A 187 -2.62 34.57 8.15
CA ALA A 187 -2.55 36.02 8.03
C ALA A 187 -3.88 36.70 8.43
N ALA A 188 -5.04 36.03 8.23
CA ALA A 188 -6.35 36.59 8.53
C ALA A 188 -6.67 36.64 10.05
N THR A 189 -6.12 35.74 10.87
CA THR A 189 -6.56 35.52 12.27
C THR A 189 -5.90 36.40 13.35
N GLY A 190 -4.70 36.94 13.15
CA GLY A 190 -4.17 38.09 13.93
C GLY A 190 -3.99 37.93 15.45
N GLY A 191 -2.94 37.21 15.85
CA GLY A 191 -2.15 37.33 17.10
C GLY A 191 -2.78 37.71 18.46
N SER A 192 -2.63 36.81 19.44
CA SER A 192 -2.25 37.19 20.82
C SER A 192 -1.27 36.16 21.42
N SER A 193 -0.07 36.62 21.77
CA SER A 193 0.88 35.96 22.66
C SER A 193 0.45 36.18 24.12
N GLY A 194 0.27 35.11 24.91
CA GLY A 194 0.00 35.17 26.34
C GLY A 194 0.27 33.84 27.04
N VAL A 195 1.21 33.85 27.98
CA VAL A 195 1.54 32.75 28.89
C VAL A 195 0.32 32.41 29.77
N GLY A 196 -0.18 31.17 29.71
CA GLY A 196 -1.24 30.64 30.58
C GLY A 196 -1.51 29.16 30.32
N GLY A 197 -1.37 28.32 31.36
CA GLY A 197 -1.44 26.85 31.28
C GLY A 197 -2.80 26.27 30.84
N PRO A 198 -2.86 24.97 30.47
CA PRO A 198 -4.05 24.41 29.84
C PRO A 198 -5.10 24.02 30.89
N SER A 199 -6.23 24.71 30.88
CA SER A 199 -7.48 24.18 31.42
C SER A 199 -8.67 24.70 30.61
N GLY A 200 -9.46 23.81 30.02
CA GLY A 200 -10.79 24.13 29.49
C GLY A 200 -11.00 23.75 28.02
N LYS A 201 -11.72 22.66 27.82
CA LYS A 201 -12.19 22.12 26.53
C LYS A 201 -13.16 23.09 25.84
N SER A 202 -13.01 23.28 24.53
CA SER A 202 -14.16 23.40 23.61
C SER A 202 -13.80 22.80 22.25
N SER A 203 -14.58 21.80 21.89
CA SER A 203 -14.55 20.99 20.68
C SER A 203 -14.89 21.77 19.41
N VAL A 204 -13.95 21.85 18.46
CA VAL A 204 -14.22 21.96 17.02
C VAL A 204 -13.12 21.17 16.30
N GLY A 205 -13.53 20.14 15.55
CA GLY A 205 -12.63 19.15 14.94
C GLY A 205 -11.77 19.76 13.82
N ALA A 206 -10.46 19.58 13.95
CA ALA A 206 -9.49 19.77 12.88
C ALA A 206 -9.03 18.39 12.40
N SER A 207 -9.51 17.98 11.22
CA SER A 207 -9.01 16.84 10.48
C SER A 207 -7.60 17.14 9.97
N SER A 208 -6.58 16.72 10.71
CA SER A 208 -5.20 16.66 10.22
C SER A 208 -4.97 15.29 9.60
N GLY A 209 -5.07 15.22 8.27
CA GLY A 209 -4.76 14.03 7.50
C GLY A 209 -3.26 13.74 7.52
N ARG A 210 -2.81 12.97 8.52
CA ARG A 210 -1.70 12.04 8.33
C ARG A 210 -2.33 10.72 7.92
N THR A 211 -2.21 10.39 6.64
CA THR A 211 -2.56 9.07 6.16
C THR A 211 -1.66 8.05 6.85
N ALA A 212 -2.28 7.18 7.64
CA ALA A 212 -1.67 6.03 8.26
C ALA A 212 -0.93 5.20 7.20
N ALA A 213 0.33 4.87 7.47
CA ALA A 213 0.93 3.69 6.88
C ALA A 213 0.20 2.48 7.49
N GLY A 214 -0.53 1.72 6.67
CA GLY A 214 -1.10 0.44 7.08
C GLY A 214 -2.61 0.40 7.36
N SER A 215 -3.38 1.46 7.12
CA SER A 215 -4.83 1.30 7.02
C SER A 215 -5.13 0.58 5.71
N SER A 216 -5.30 -0.75 5.74
CA SER A 216 -5.98 -1.49 4.68
C SER A 216 -7.41 -0.95 4.57
N SER A 217 -7.60 0.13 3.80
CA SER A 217 -8.92 0.48 3.33
C SER A 217 -9.44 -0.76 2.61
N ARG A 218 -10.49 -1.38 3.15
CA ARG A 218 -11.18 -2.50 2.49
C ARG A 218 -11.27 -2.16 1.00
N PRO A 219 -10.79 -3.02 0.07
CA PRO A 219 -11.23 -2.86 -1.30
C PRO A 219 -12.76 -2.84 -1.23
N ALA A 220 -13.38 -1.80 -1.80
CA ALA A 220 -14.82 -1.61 -1.68
C ALA A 220 -15.54 -2.82 -2.33
N THR A 221 -15.85 -3.88 -1.60
CA THR A 221 -16.50 -5.06 -2.16
C THR A 221 -17.76 -4.62 -2.89
N VAL A 222 -18.01 -5.14 -4.10
CA VAL A 222 -19.19 -4.77 -4.88
C VAL A 222 -20.44 -5.04 -4.03
N THR A 223 -21.15 -3.98 -3.66
CA THR A 223 -22.31 -4.05 -2.77
C THR A 223 -23.60 -4.03 -3.59
N GLY A 224 -24.34 -5.14 -3.58
CA GLY A 224 -25.65 -5.27 -4.21
C GLY A 224 -26.05 -6.74 -4.35
N PRO A 225 -27.33 -7.07 -4.56
CA PRO A 225 -27.70 -8.43 -4.93
C PRO A 225 -27.17 -8.74 -6.35
N PRO A 226 -26.67 -9.96 -6.61
CA PRO A 226 -26.26 -10.35 -7.95
C PRO A 226 -27.45 -10.37 -8.91
N GLY A 227 -27.17 -10.29 -10.21
CA GLY A 227 -28.19 -10.45 -11.24
C GLY A 227 -28.86 -11.84 -11.19
N PRO A 228 -29.99 -12.04 -11.87
CA PRO A 228 -30.58 -13.37 -12.01
C PRO A 228 -29.60 -14.31 -12.72
N LYS A 229 -29.32 -15.46 -12.10
CA LYS A 229 -28.34 -16.42 -12.63
C LYS A 229 -28.83 -17.08 -13.92
N PRO A 230 -28.10 -16.96 -15.04
CA PRO A 230 -28.46 -17.62 -16.29
C PRO A 230 -28.32 -19.15 -16.21
N ALA A 231 -28.86 -19.85 -17.19
CA ALA A 231 -28.68 -21.30 -17.31
C ALA A 231 -27.20 -21.66 -17.59
N PRO A 232 -26.73 -22.84 -17.13
CA PRO A 232 -25.38 -23.33 -17.44
C PRO A 232 -25.09 -23.36 -18.94
N ILE A 233 -23.81 -23.21 -19.29
CA ILE A 233 -23.33 -23.21 -20.67
C ILE A 233 -22.69 -24.57 -20.98
N VAL A 234 -22.94 -25.13 -22.16
CA VAL A 234 -22.23 -26.34 -22.61
C VAL A 234 -20.95 -25.93 -23.32
N PHE A 235 -19.81 -26.40 -22.83
CA PHE A 235 -18.51 -26.17 -23.47
C PHE A 235 -18.27 -27.22 -24.57
N GLY A 236 -18.27 -26.81 -25.83
CA GLY A 236 -18.32 -27.65 -27.01
C GLY A 236 -17.13 -28.60 -27.17
N ARG A 237 -15.94 -28.25 -26.65
CA ARG A 237 -14.76 -29.11 -26.74
C ARG A 237 -14.85 -30.36 -25.86
N THR A 238 -15.40 -30.24 -24.64
CA THR A 238 -15.47 -31.34 -23.66
C THR A 238 -16.89 -31.89 -23.47
N GLY A 239 -17.91 -31.14 -23.89
CA GLY A 239 -19.32 -31.42 -23.63
C GLY A 239 -19.76 -31.16 -22.18
N GLU A 240 -18.89 -30.56 -21.36
CA GLU A 240 -19.17 -30.29 -19.95
C GLU A 240 -20.10 -29.08 -19.79
N GLU A 241 -21.01 -29.15 -18.81
CA GLU A 241 -21.78 -28.00 -18.38
C GLU A 241 -20.93 -27.15 -17.41
N ILE A 242 -20.77 -25.88 -17.74
CA ILE A 242 -20.03 -24.90 -16.94
C ILE A 242 -20.99 -23.87 -16.37
N ASP A 243 -20.62 -23.32 -15.21
CA ASP A 243 -21.41 -22.26 -14.58
C ASP A 243 -21.50 -21.04 -15.50
N ALA A 244 -22.70 -20.46 -15.62
CA ALA A 244 -22.96 -19.31 -16.48
C ALA A 244 -22.07 -18.09 -16.17
N TRP A 245 -21.67 -17.93 -14.91
CA TRP A 245 -20.81 -16.84 -14.43
C TRP A 245 -19.33 -17.18 -14.44
N THR A 246 -18.93 -18.34 -14.96
CA THR A 246 -17.50 -18.68 -15.10
C THR A 246 -16.78 -17.60 -15.91
N PRO A 247 -15.73 -16.94 -15.37
CA PRO A 247 -15.03 -15.88 -16.08
C PRO A 247 -14.10 -16.46 -17.15
N VAL A 248 -14.20 -15.92 -18.36
CA VAL A 248 -13.41 -16.29 -19.54
C VAL A 248 -12.77 -15.06 -20.17
N ILE A 249 -11.47 -15.15 -20.45
CA ILE A 249 -10.79 -14.20 -21.33
C ILE A 249 -11.17 -14.55 -22.76
N VAL A 250 -11.77 -13.59 -23.46
CA VAL A 250 -12.24 -13.77 -24.85
C VAL A 250 -11.40 -13.02 -25.87
N GLY A 251 -10.61 -12.03 -25.42
CA GLY A 251 -9.79 -11.20 -26.29
C GLY A 251 -8.61 -10.58 -25.57
N VAL A 252 -7.45 -10.55 -26.21
CA VAL A 252 -6.23 -9.87 -25.73
C VAL A 252 -5.59 -9.03 -26.83
N GLY A 253 -5.03 -7.88 -26.46
CA GLY A 253 -4.37 -6.97 -27.40
C GLY A 253 -3.20 -6.26 -26.76
N GLN A 254 -2.15 -6.00 -27.55
CA GLN A 254 -0.93 -5.36 -27.10
C GLN A 254 -0.49 -4.27 -28.10
N VAL A 255 0.00 -3.15 -27.56
CA VAL A 255 0.56 -2.03 -28.33
C VAL A 255 1.99 -1.79 -27.88
N SER A 256 2.88 -1.51 -28.82
CA SER A 256 4.24 -1.03 -28.57
C SER A 256 4.55 0.11 -29.51
N ASP A 257 4.49 1.33 -28.99
CA ASP A 257 4.58 2.55 -29.77
C ASP A 257 5.96 3.19 -29.59
N ARG A 258 6.81 3.07 -30.61
CA ARG A 258 8.16 3.65 -30.58
C ARG A 258 8.19 5.14 -30.94
N SER A 259 7.05 5.74 -31.27
CA SER A 259 6.98 7.18 -31.50
C SER A 259 7.20 7.97 -30.21
N THR A 260 7.65 9.21 -30.35
CA THR A 260 7.78 10.17 -29.24
C THR A 260 6.86 11.36 -29.43
N GLU A 261 5.79 11.17 -30.21
CA GLU A 261 4.79 12.20 -30.47
C GLU A 261 3.78 12.25 -29.32
N PRO A 262 3.49 13.45 -28.76
CA PRO A 262 2.54 13.57 -27.65
C PRO A 262 1.08 13.28 -28.04
N GLU A 263 0.69 13.57 -29.28
CA GLU A 263 -0.70 13.46 -29.74
C GLU A 263 -1.16 12.01 -29.82
N GLY A 264 -2.21 11.65 -29.08
CA GLY A 264 -2.72 10.27 -28.99
C GLY A 264 -1.74 9.27 -28.33
N GLY A 265 -0.69 9.78 -27.68
CA GLY A 265 0.37 9.00 -27.05
C GLY A 265 0.24 8.86 -25.53
N ASP A 266 -0.86 9.32 -24.93
CA ASP A 266 -1.07 9.18 -23.49
C ASP A 266 -1.44 7.73 -23.09
N PRO A 267 -1.20 7.32 -21.83
CA PRO A 267 -1.49 5.97 -21.38
C PRO A 267 -2.91 5.46 -21.65
N VAL A 268 -3.96 6.27 -21.42
CA VAL A 268 -5.35 5.85 -21.68
C VAL A 268 -5.56 5.60 -23.17
N SER A 269 -5.07 6.47 -24.05
CA SER A 269 -5.14 6.26 -25.50
C SER A 269 -4.45 4.97 -25.96
N LEU A 270 -3.28 4.64 -25.37
CA LEU A 270 -2.58 3.38 -25.65
C LEU A 270 -3.38 2.16 -25.17
N ALA A 271 -3.99 2.22 -23.98
CA ALA A 271 -4.86 1.16 -23.47
C ALA A 271 -6.11 0.98 -24.34
N VAL A 272 -6.76 2.06 -24.79
CA VAL A 272 -7.90 2.03 -25.71
C VAL A 272 -7.54 1.38 -27.04
N ARG A 273 -6.38 1.70 -27.62
CA ARG A 273 -5.88 1.04 -28.83
C ARG A 273 -5.67 -0.46 -28.60
N ALA A 274 -5.10 -0.84 -27.47
CA ALA A 274 -4.90 -2.24 -27.13
C ALA A 274 -6.22 -2.99 -26.90
N LEU A 275 -7.24 -2.35 -26.30
CA LEU A 275 -8.58 -2.93 -26.16
C LEU A 275 -9.31 -3.12 -27.50
N ARG A 276 -9.11 -2.21 -28.46
CA ARG A 276 -9.61 -2.40 -29.84
C ARG A 276 -8.99 -3.62 -30.52
N LEU A 277 -7.69 -3.84 -30.32
CA LEU A 277 -7.00 -5.06 -30.78
C LEU A 277 -7.50 -6.32 -30.05
N ALA A 278 -7.79 -6.21 -28.75
CA ALA A 278 -8.40 -7.31 -27.99
C ALA A 278 -9.79 -7.68 -28.52
N ALA A 279 -10.57 -6.68 -28.95
CA ALA A 279 -11.87 -6.93 -29.57
C ALA A 279 -11.74 -7.57 -30.97
N ASP A 280 -10.71 -7.20 -31.76
CA ASP A 280 -10.36 -7.91 -33.00
C ASP A 280 -9.97 -9.37 -32.71
N ASP A 281 -9.19 -9.62 -31.65
CA ASP A 281 -8.84 -10.96 -31.16
C ASP A 281 -10.04 -11.75 -30.62
N SER A 282 -11.15 -11.09 -30.28
CA SER A 282 -12.42 -11.77 -29.95
C SER A 282 -13.35 -11.95 -31.15
N ASP A 283 -13.02 -11.36 -32.31
CA ASP A 283 -13.87 -11.23 -33.50
C ASP A 283 -15.22 -10.53 -33.22
N ASN A 284 -15.22 -9.59 -32.26
CA ASN A 284 -16.42 -8.89 -31.86
C ASN A 284 -16.12 -7.47 -31.35
N GLN A 285 -16.22 -6.47 -32.22
CA GLN A 285 -16.02 -5.06 -31.85
C GLN A 285 -17.17 -4.47 -31.00
N GLU A 286 -18.37 -5.05 -31.05
CA GLU A 286 -19.52 -4.55 -30.26
C GLU A 286 -19.33 -4.80 -28.76
N ILE A 287 -18.52 -5.81 -28.40
CA ILE A 287 -18.28 -6.17 -27.00
C ILE A 287 -17.75 -4.99 -26.17
N LEU A 288 -16.97 -4.09 -26.78
CA LEU A 288 -16.41 -2.91 -26.11
C LEU A 288 -17.51 -1.96 -25.61
N ARG A 289 -18.56 -1.75 -26.43
CA ARG A 289 -19.70 -0.89 -26.07
C ARG A 289 -20.61 -1.52 -25.03
N ARG A 290 -20.67 -2.86 -25.02
CA ARG A 290 -21.52 -3.65 -24.11
C ARG A 290 -20.91 -3.86 -22.72
N ALA A 291 -19.66 -3.45 -22.49
CA ALA A 291 -19.01 -3.64 -21.21
C ALA A 291 -19.74 -2.91 -20.07
N ASP A 292 -20.00 -3.64 -18.98
CA ASP A 292 -20.64 -3.14 -17.77
C ASP A 292 -19.64 -2.84 -16.64
N LEU A 293 -18.39 -3.27 -16.80
CA LEU A 293 -17.26 -2.98 -15.91
C LEU A 293 -16.04 -2.54 -16.73
N VAL A 294 -15.39 -1.44 -16.33
CA VAL A 294 -14.11 -1.02 -16.93
C VAL A 294 -13.06 -0.89 -15.84
N GLY A 295 -11.94 -1.58 -16.04
CA GLY A 295 -10.79 -1.60 -15.17
C GLY A 295 -9.58 -0.91 -15.79
N TYR A 296 -8.83 -0.16 -14.98
CA TYR A 296 -7.58 0.47 -15.39
C TYR A 296 -6.42 0.16 -14.44
N VAL A 297 -5.32 -0.35 -14.98
CA VAL A 297 -4.05 -0.40 -14.27
C VAL A 297 -3.46 1.00 -14.25
N ALA A 298 -3.36 1.61 -13.07
CA ALA A 298 -2.88 2.97 -12.92
C ALA A 298 -1.49 3.12 -13.54
N SER A 299 -1.33 4.14 -14.38
CA SER A 299 -0.06 4.46 -15.05
C SER A 299 0.83 5.25 -14.11
N VAL A 300 2.13 4.95 -14.10
CA VAL A 300 3.16 5.71 -13.38
C VAL A 300 3.54 6.98 -14.15
N SER A 301 3.57 6.90 -15.49
CA SER A 301 4.00 8.01 -16.36
C SER A 301 3.00 9.16 -16.44
N TRP A 302 1.71 8.91 -16.23
CA TRP A 302 0.68 9.94 -16.09
C TRP A 302 -0.46 9.49 -15.18
N GLN A 303 -0.83 10.32 -14.21
CA GLN A 303 -1.86 9.99 -13.23
C GLN A 303 -3.23 10.50 -13.66
N TYR A 304 -4.24 9.65 -13.50
CA TYR A 304 -5.63 9.97 -13.76
C TYR A 304 -6.43 9.78 -12.47
N GLY A 305 -7.44 10.62 -12.24
CA GLY A 305 -8.36 10.44 -11.12
C GLY A 305 -9.15 9.15 -11.29
N ASP A 306 -9.78 8.98 -12.46
CA ASP A 306 -10.42 7.74 -12.91
C ASP A 306 -10.09 7.50 -14.39
N GLY A 307 -8.99 6.76 -14.64
CA GLY A 307 -8.58 6.37 -15.98
C GLY A 307 -9.53 5.35 -16.63
N ALA A 308 -10.23 4.55 -15.84
CA ALA A 308 -11.23 3.61 -16.33
C ALA A 308 -12.46 4.34 -16.92
N ALA A 309 -12.90 5.44 -16.31
CA ALA A 309 -13.96 6.29 -16.88
C ALA A 309 -13.55 6.90 -18.23
N LEU A 310 -12.28 7.30 -18.39
CA LEU A 310 -11.78 7.81 -19.67
C LEU A 310 -11.79 6.72 -20.75
N ILE A 311 -11.34 5.50 -20.42
CA ILE A 311 -11.43 4.34 -21.32
C ILE A 311 -12.90 4.07 -21.71
N ALA A 312 -13.80 4.05 -20.73
CA ALA A 312 -15.23 3.80 -20.96
C ALA A 312 -15.82 4.82 -21.93
N SER A 313 -15.51 6.11 -21.73
CA SER A 313 -15.96 7.20 -22.59
C SER A 313 -15.44 7.05 -24.03
N GLU A 314 -14.14 6.78 -24.21
CA GLU A 314 -13.50 6.63 -25.53
C GLU A 314 -13.98 5.42 -26.33
N LEU A 315 -14.40 4.35 -25.64
CA LEU A 315 -14.93 3.14 -26.25
C LEU A 315 -16.46 3.17 -26.41
N GLY A 316 -17.13 4.18 -25.87
CA GLY A 316 -18.59 4.24 -25.81
C GLY A 316 -19.18 3.10 -24.98
N ALA A 317 -18.44 2.61 -23.99
CA ALA A 317 -18.90 1.58 -23.08
C ALA A 317 -19.99 2.15 -22.17
N ALA A 318 -21.10 1.41 -22.03
CA ALA A 318 -22.14 1.71 -21.05
C ALA A 318 -21.75 1.19 -19.65
N ALA A 319 -20.50 1.47 -19.22
CA ALA A 319 -19.94 0.94 -18.00
C ALA A 319 -20.81 1.33 -16.79
N ALA A 320 -21.34 0.33 -16.09
CA ALA A 320 -22.08 0.53 -14.85
C ALA A 320 -21.15 0.82 -13.67
N SER A 321 -19.87 0.41 -13.78
CA SER A 321 -18.87 0.61 -12.73
C SER A 321 -17.45 0.76 -13.29
N THR A 322 -16.61 1.51 -12.57
CA THR A 322 -15.19 1.70 -12.86
C THR A 322 -14.34 1.19 -11.70
N VAL A 323 -13.20 0.57 -12.02
CA VAL A 323 -12.22 0.09 -11.05
C VAL A 323 -10.81 0.48 -11.49
N GLN A 324 -9.96 0.90 -10.55
CA GLN A 324 -8.57 1.25 -10.81
C GLN A 324 -7.65 0.61 -9.79
N THR A 325 -6.41 0.31 -10.16
CA THR A 325 -5.41 -0.12 -9.18
C THR A 325 -4.91 1.06 -8.34
N THR A 326 -4.25 0.77 -7.21
CA THR A 326 -3.36 1.75 -6.57
C THR A 326 -2.29 2.24 -7.55
N ILE A 327 -1.80 3.46 -7.32
CA ILE A 327 -0.88 4.17 -8.23
C ILE A 327 0.46 3.45 -8.40
N PHE A 328 0.96 2.78 -7.38
CA PHE A 328 2.26 2.10 -7.42
C PHE A 328 2.09 0.60 -7.17
N GLY A 329 2.78 -0.22 -7.96
CA GLY A 329 2.87 -1.66 -7.77
C GLY A 329 2.65 -2.45 -9.06
N GLY A 330 3.67 -3.20 -9.49
CA GLY A 330 3.56 -4.14 -10.61
C GLY A 330 2.62 -5.31 -10.36
N ASP A 331 2.21 -5.56 -9.10
CA ASP A 331 1.16 -6.50 -8.73
C ASP A 331 -0.22 -6.06 -9.23
N GLY A 332 -0.43 -4.75 -9.43
CA GLY A 332 -1.74 -4.17 -9.75
C GLY A 332 -2.41 -4.80 -10.96
N SER A 333 -1.66 -5.14 -12.00
CA SER A 333 -2.18 -5.78 -13.22
C SER A 333 -2.90 -7.10 -12.96
N LEU A 334 -2.28 -8.03 -12.22
CA LEU A 334 -2.93 -9.30 -11.88
C LEU A 334 -4.00 -9.15 -10.80
N ARG A 335 -3.80 -8.24 -9.84
CA ARG A 335 -4.85 -7.94 -8.84
C ARG A 335 -6.12 -7.44 -9.50
N LEU A 336 -6.00 -6.53 -10.48
CA LEU A 336 -7.15 -6.02 -11.22
C LEU A 336 -7.83 -7.11 -12.05
N LEU A 337 -7.06 -7.95 -12.73
CA LEU A 337 -7.61 -9.07 -13.51
C LEU A 337 -8.36 -10.07 -12.62
N ASN A 338 -7.75 -10.46 -11.50
CA ASN A 338 -8.35 -11.40 -10.55
C ASN A 338 -9.62 -10.81 -9.93
N ASP A 339 -9.60 -9.54 -9.57
CA ASP A 339 -10.73 -8.84 -9.01
C ASP A 339 -11.92 -8.71 -9.98
N VAL A 340 -11.64 -8.39 -11.25
CA VAL A 340 -12.64 -8.37 -12.32
C VAL A 340 -13.25 -9.76 -12.53
N ALA A 341 -12.41 -10.81 -12.55
CA ALA A 341 -12.87 -12.18 -12.66
C ALA A 341 -13.73 -12.62 -11.46
N ALA A 342 -13.39 -12.20 -10.24
CA ALA A 342 -14.20 -12.45 -9.04
C ALA A 342 -15.54 -11.69 -9.08
N THR A 343 -15.55 -10.47 -9.62
CA THR A 343 -16.77 -9.68 -9.82
C THR A 343 -17.72 -10.36 -10.82
N ILE A 344 -17.17 -10.95 -11.88
CA ILE A 344 -17.94 -11.75 -12.84
C ILE A 344 -18.44 -13.06 -12.21
N ALA A 345 -17.57 -13.81 -11.54
CA ALA A 345 -17.90 -15.09 -10.90
C ALA A 345 -19.03 -14.95 -9.86
N SER A 346 -19.08 -13.81 -9.16
CA SER A 346 -20.13 -13.49 -8.20
C SER A 346 -21.42 -12.92 -8.81
N GLY A 347 -21.49 -12.76 -10.15
CA GLY A 347 -22.69 -12.30 -10.85
C GLY A 347 -22.96 -10.79 -10.79
N HIS A 348 -21.94 -9.98 -10.49
CA HIS A 348 -22.04 -8.52 -10.40
C HIS A 348 -21.60 -7.78 -11.67
N ALA A 349 -20.94 -8.47 -12.60
CA ALA A 349 -20.60 -7.97 -13.93
C ALA A 349 -20.70 -9.12 -14.94
N SER A 350 -20.91 -8.79 -16.21
CA SER A 350 -20.99 -9.77 -17.30
C SER A 350 -19.92 -9.57 -18.35
N ILE A 351 -19.51 -8.33 -18.63
CA ILE A 351 -18.50 -7.99 -19.65
C ILE A 351 -17.60 -6.90 -19.09
N ALA A 352 -16.34 -7.25 -18.88
CA ALA A 352 -15.34 -6.35 -18.34
C ALA A 352 -14.21 -6.06 -19.33
N LEU A 353 -13.77 -4.80 -19.37
CA LEU A 353 -12.58 -4.36 -20.08
C LEU A 353 -11.48 -4.07 -19.07
N VAL A 354 -10.28 -4.63 -19.26
CA VAL A 354 -9.11 -4.33 -18.44
C VAL A 354 -8.05 -3.68 -19.33
N GLY A 355 -7.81 -2.39 -19.11
CA GLY A 355 -6.81 -1.61 -19.83
C GLY A 355 -5.63 -1.22 -18.93
N GLY A 356 -4.45 -1.10 -19.52
CA GLY A 356 -3.28 -0.57 -18.82
C GLY A 356 -2.21 -0.17 -19.81
N ALA A 357 -1.43 0.86 -19.48
CA ALA A 357 -0.33 1.30 -20.33
C ALA A 357 0.67 2.20 -19.59
N GLU A 358 1.83 2.38 -20.21
CA GLU A 358 2.76 3.46 -19.90
C GLU A 358 3.16 4.20 -21.16
N ALA A 359 3.45 5.49 -21.00
CA ALA A 359 3.95 6.39 -22.05
C ALA A 359 5.25 7.11 -21.63
N SER A 360 6.08 6.43 -20.83
CA SER A 360 7.32 6.96 -20.25
C SER A 360 8.32 7.45 -21.30
N SER A 361 8.39 6.80 -22.47
CA SER A 361 9.30 7.23 -23.54
C SER A 361 8.88 8.59 -24.12
N THR A 362 7.58 8.77 -24.40
CA THR A 362 7.02 10.05 -24.86
C THR A 362 7.17 11.13 -23.80
N ALA A 363 6.86 10.83 -22.53
CA ALA A 363 7.01 11.78 -21.44
C ALA A 363 8.47 12.25 -21.28
N ALA A 364 9.43 11.31 -21.28
CA ALA A 364 10.85 11.64 -21.17
C ALA A 364 11.37 12.41 -22.41
N ALA A 365 10.83 12.16 -23.60
CA ALA A 365 11.18 12.90 -24.81
C ALA A 365 10.61 14.33 -24.80
N ALA A 366 9.39 14.52 -24.30
CA ALA A 366 8.79 15.83 -24.13
C ALA A 366 9.56 16.66 -23.10
N GLU A 367 9.92 16.06 -21.96
CA GLU A 367 10.76 16.70 -20.93
C GLU A 367 12.11 17.17 -21.50
N ARG A 368 12.86 16.29 -22.18
CA ARG A 368 14.14 16.66 -22.82
C ARG A 368 14.00 17.77 -23.85
N ALA A 369 12.86 17.86 -24.53
CA ALA A 369 12.58 18.87 -25.53
C ALA A 369 11.94 20.14 -24.95
N GLY A 370 11.66 20.20 -23.64
CA GLY A 370 10.92 21.29 -23.01
C GLY A 370 9.49 21.46 -23.55
N ARG A 371 8.88 20.39 -24.07
CA ARG A 371 7.51 20.39 -24.61
C ARG A 371 6.51 20.07 -23.50
N THR A 372 5.41 20.83 -23.46
CA THR A 372 4.26 20.52 -22.60
C THR A 372 3.48 19.34 -23.17
N LEU A 373 3.07 18.41 -22.32
CA LEU A 373 2.13 17.35 -22.67
C LEU A 373 0.71 17.86 -22.46
N ASP A 374 -0.10 17.84 -23.53
CA ASP A 374 -1.53 18.18 -23.48
C ASP A 374 -2.37 16.91 -23.28
N TRP A 375 -1.95 16.08 -22.33
CA TRP A 375 -2.63 14.83 -22.00
C TRP A 375 -3.83 15.09 -21.09
N PRO A 376 -4.85 14.21 -21.10
CA PRO A 376 -6.07 14.44 -20.33
C PRO A 376 -5.81 14.67 -18.84
N VAL A 377 -6.50 15.65 -18.27
CA VAL A 377 -6.51 15.96 -16.82
C VAL A 377 -7.97 16.01 -16.37
N GLN A 378 -8.28 15.33 -15.28
CA GLN A 378 -9.62 15.31 -14.67
C GLN A 378 -9.71 16.29 -13.50
N PRO A 379 -10.92 16.76 -13.15
CA PRO A 379 -11.12 17.60 -11.97
C PRO A 379 -10.60 16.94 -10.68
N ASP A 380 -10.10 17.74 -9.75
CA ASP A 380 -9.69 17.27 -8.42
C ASP A 380 -10.84 16.55 -7.70
N GLY A 381 -10.54 15.41 -7.07
CA GLY A 381 -11.53 14.58 -6.40
C GLY A 381 -12.32 13.64 -7.32
N THR A 382 -11.98 13.57 -8.62
CA THR A 382 -12.43 12.47 -9.48
C THR A 382 -11.78 11.18 -9.00
N GLU A 383 -12.60 10.19 -8.66
CA GLU A 383 -12.16 8.87 -8.17
C GLU A 383 -12.95 7.77 -8.89
N PRO A 384 -12.34 6.59 -9.10
CA PRO A 384 -13.05 5.45 -9.63
C PRO A 384 -14.11 4.97 -8.64
N GLY A 385 -15.09 4.22 -9.14
CA GLY A 385 -16.06 3.55 -8.25
C GLY A 385 -15.37 2.63 -7.23
N ARG A 386 -14.18 2.13 -7.56
CA ARG A 386 -13.38 1.28 -6.69
C ARG A 386 -11.88 1.36 -6.95
N ILE A 387 -11.10 1.23 -5.87
CA ILE A 387 -9.64 1.05 -5.94
C ILE A 387 -9.28 -0.36 -5.47
N VAL A 388 -8.45 -1.06 -6.25
CA VAL A 388 -7.88 -2.38 -5.93
C VAL A 388 -6.42 -2.23 -5.57
N GLY A 389 -6.00 -2.86 -4.47
CA GLY A 389 -4.64 -2.77 -3.97
C GLY A 389 -4.53 -2.00 -2.66
N GLY A 390 -3.37 -2.12 -2.02
CA GLY A 390 -3.00 -1.32 -0.86
C GLY A 390 -1.64 -0.68 -1.09
N ASP A 391 -1.44 0.50 -0.55
CA ASP A 391 -0.16 1.19 -0.61
C ASP A 391 0.21 1.81 0.73
N ALA A 392 1.51 1.82 1.02
CA ALA A 392 2.10 2.44 2.20
C ALA A 392 3.45 3.05 1.79
N PRO A 393 4.11 3.84 2.66
CA PRO A 393 5.42 4.39 2.35
C PRO A 393 6.41 3.31 1.91
N ALA A 394 7.10 3.53 0.79
CA ALA A 394 7.98 2.52 0.19
C ALA A 394 9.14 2.10 1.10
N ASN A 395 9.59 3.01 1.98
CA ASN A 395 10.78 2.83 2.79
C ASN A 395 10.55 3.25 4.24
N ASN A 396 11.28 2.62 5.16
CA ASN A 396 11.41 3.10 6.54
C ASN A 396 12.55 4.13 6.67
N ASP A 397 12.72 4.68 7.88
CA ASP A 397 13.73 5.70 8.15
C ASP A 397 15.18 5.19 7.91
N PRO A 398 15.60 4.00 8.40
CA PRO A 398 16.93 3.46 8.10
C PRO A 398 17.22 3.25 6.60
N GLU A 399 16.27 2.70 5.84
CA GLU A 399 16.42 2.50 4.39
C GLU A 399 16.60 3.83 3.66
N THR A 400 15.75 4.80 4.01
CA THR A 400 15.81 6.15 3.44
C THR A 400 17.14 6.81 3.75
N ALA A 401 17.60 6.74 5.01
CA ALA A 401 18.85 7.33 5.46
C ALA A 401 20.08 6.72 4.75
N ALA A 402 20.04 5.42 4.44
CA ALA A 402 21.09 4.74 3.69
C ALA A 402 21.04 5.00 2.16
N GLY A 403 19.93 5.59 1.68
CA GLY A 403 19.71 5.86 0.26
C GLY A 403 19.11 4.68 -0.53
N LEU A 404 18.48 3.71 0.15
CA LEU A 404 17.80 2.56 -0.45
C LEU A 404 16.42 2.91 -1.03
N VAL A 405 16.34 4.02 -1.78
CA VAL A 405 15.10 4.55 -2.36
C VAL A 405 14.89 4.08 -3.80
N ALA A 406 15.97 3.89 -4.57
CA ALA A 406 15.85 3.37 -5.93
C ALA A 406 15.68 1.84 -5.88
N PRO A 407 14.68 1.24 -6.56
CA PRO A 407 14.44 -0.20 -6.52
C PRO A 407 15.69 -1.02 -6.81
N ILE A 408 16.48 -0.60 -7.80
CA ILE A 408 17.73 -1.26 -8.21
C ILE A 408 18.66 -1.54 -7.02
N TYR A 409 18.77 -0.64 -6.04
CA TYR A 409 19.68 -0.83 -4.91
C TYR A 409 19.19 -1.92 -3.95
N LEU A 410 17.88 -1.98 -3.70
CA LEU A 410 17.30 -3.04 -2.87
C LEU A 410 17.33 -4.40 -3.57
N TYR A 411 17.00 -4.47 -4.86
CA TYR A 411 17.10 -5.73 -5.60
C TYR A 411 18.55 -6.22 -5.74
N ALA A 412 19.53 -5.31 -5.79
CA ALA A 412 20.94 -5.66 -5.80
C ALA A 412 21.43 -6.13 -4.42
N LEU A 413 20.91 -5.53 -3.35
CA LEU A 413 21.14 -5.99 -1.97
C LEU A 413 20.58 -7.40 -1.76
N ILE A 414 19.35 -7.66 -2.23
CA ILE A 414 18.72 -8.99 -2.21
C ILE A 414 19.55 -10.00 -3.03
N GLU A 415 20.11 -9.58 -4.17
CA GLU A 415 21.00 -10.41 -4.99
C GLU A 415 22.29 -10.80 -4.24
N SER A 416 22.88 -9.88 -3.50
CA SER A 416 24.01 -10.19 -2.62
C SER A 416 23.64 -11.20 -1.54
N ALA A 417 22.44 -11.08 -0.95
CA ALA A 417 21.96 -12.04 0.06
C ALA A 417 21.68 -13.42 -0.55
N LEU A 418 21.10 -13.49 -1.75
CA LEU A 418 20.86 -14.72 -2.50
C LEU A 418 22.16 -15.46 -2.79
N ARG A 419 23.21 -14.76 -3.22
CA ARG A 419 24.53 -15.35 -3.43
C ARG A 419 25.03 -16.09 -2.18
N THR A 420 24.93 -15.46 -1.02
CA THR A 420 25.31 -16.05 0.27
C THR A 420 24.44 -17.24 0.62
N ARG A 421 23.11 -17.12 0.45
CA ARG A 421 22.15 -18.21 0.70
C ARG A 421 22.42 -19.44 -0.18
N LEU A 422 22.86 -19.24 -1.42
CA LEU A 422 23.20 -20.31 -2.35
C LEU A 422 24.59 -20.92 -2.08
N GLY A 423 25.43 -20.28 -1.25
CA GLY A 423 26.78 -20.76 -0.95
C GLY A 423 27.73 -20.73 -2.16
N ILE A 424 27.52 -19.82 -3.11
CA ILE A 424 28.31 -19.73 -4.36
C ILE A 424 29.15 -18.45 -4.44
N GLY A 425 30.29 -18.54 -5.12
CA GLY A 425 31.19 -17.40 -5.30
C GLY A 425 30.68 -16.37 -6.31
N GLU A 426 31.24 -15.16 -6.30
CA GLU A 426 30.84 -14.04 -7.17
C GLU A 426 30.85 -14.39 -8.67
N ARG A 427 31.91 -15.06 -9.14
CA ARG A 427 32.03 -15.44 -10.56
C ARG A 427 30.91 -16.39 -10.98
N GLU A 428 30.67 -17.42 -10.19
CA GLU A 428 29.61 -18.41 -10.44
C GLU A 428 28.23 -17.77 -10.38
N HIS A 429 28.01 -16.91 -9.39
CA HIS A 429 26.78 -16.14 -9.26
C HIS A 429 26.52 -15.23 -10.48
N ARG A 430 27.55 -14.52 -10.95
CA ARG A 430 27.47 -13.69 -12.16
C ARG A 430 27.15 -14.52 -13.41
N GLU A 431 27.78 -15.68 -13.58
CA GLU A 431 27.48 -16.62 -14.67
C GLU A 431 26.04 -17.16 -14.58
N ARG A 432 25.52 -17.38 -13.38
CA ARG A 432 24.13 -17.82 -13.13
C ARG A 432 23.13 -16.76 -13.59
N ILE A 433 23.22 -15.52 -13.08
CA ILE A 433 22.25 -14.46 -13.40
C ILE A 433 22.32 -14.02 -14.86
N THR A 434 23.51 -14.05 -15.48
CA THR A 434 23.67 -13.64 -16.89
C THR A 434 23.18 -14.71 -17.87
N ARG A 435 23.29 -16.00 -17.54
CA ARG A 435 22.66 -17.08 -18.32
C ARG A 435 21.13 -17.01 -18.25
N LEU A 436 20.58 -16.80 -17.06
CA LEU A 436 19.15 -16.58 -16.88
C LEU A 436 18.67 -15.42 -17.77
N TRP A 437 19.35 -14.27 -17.69
CA TRP A 437 18.96 -13.09 -18.46
C TRP A 437 19.18 -13.23 -19.98
N ALA A 438 20.17 -14.02 -20.41
CA ALA A 438 20.34 -14.38 -21.83
C ALA A 438 19.11 -15.12 -22.37
N GLY A 439 18.59 -16.12 -21.63
CA GLY A 439 17.35 -16.82 -22.00
C GLY A 439 16.14 -15.89 -22.10
N TYR A 440 16.01 -14.94 -21.17
CA TYR A 440 14.97 -13.90 -21.25
C TYR A 440 15.09 -13.04 -22.51
N SER A 441 16.31 -12.69 -22.93
CA SER A 441 16.54 -11.95 -24.17
C SER A 441 16.17 -12.74 -25.42
N GLU A 442 16.33 -14.06 -25.41
CA GLU A 442 15.94 -14.95 -26.52
C GLU A 442 14.43 -15.05 -26.67
N ILE A 443 13.68 -15.07 -25.56
CA ILE A 443 12.22 -15.00 -25.58
C ILE A 443 11.76 -13.62 -26.07
N ALA A 444 12.34 -12.54 -25.54
CA ALA A 444 12.00 -11.18 -25.97
C ALA A 444 12.26 -10.95 -27.47
N ALA A 445 13.33 -11.52 -28.03
CA ALA A 445 13.64 -11.39 -29.45
C ALA A 445 12.57 -12.02 -30.37
N ARG A 446 11.79 -12.98 -29.88
CA ARG A 446 10.68 -13.61 -30.61
C ARG A 446 9.33 -12.94 -30.33
N ASN A 447 9.23 -12.13 -29.28
CA ASN A 447 8.03 -11.40 -28.93
C ASN A 447 7.87 -10.17 -29.85
N PRO A 448 6.80 -10.09 -30.68
CA PRO A 448 6.61 -8.98 -31.61
C PRO A 448 6.37 -7.63 -30.91
N HIS A 449 6.01 -7.66 -29.63
CA HIS A 449 5.79 -6.48 -28.79
C HIS A 449 6.99 -6.13 -27.92
N ALA A 450 8.10 -6.87 -28.00
CA ALA A 450 9.29 -6.52 -27.23
C ALA A 450 9.87 -5.18 -27.66
N TRP A 451 10.24 -4.34 -26.69
CA TRP A 451 10.85 -3.03 -26.94
C TRP A 451 12.26 -3.17 -27.55
N GLN A 452 13.08 -4.07 -27.00
CA GLN A 452 14.44 -4.39 -27.43
C GLN A 452 14.55 -5.88 -27.82
N PRO A 453 14.24 -6.25 -29.08
CA PRO A 453 14.22 -7.65 -29.52
C PRO A 453 15.62 -8.19 -29.86
N ALA A 454 16.65 -7.77 -29.12
CA ALA A 454 18.03 -8.19 -29.35
C ALA A 454 18.38 -9.39 -28.46
N VAL A 455 18.96 -10.44 -29.06
CA VAL A 455 19.52 -11.57 -28.33
C VAL A 455 20.86 -11.19 -27.74
N HIS A 456 21.06 -11.50 -26.46
CA HIS A 456 22.32 -11.26 -25.75
C HIS A 456 22.86 -12.57 -25.18
N THR A 457 24.16 -12.79 -25.36
CA THR A 457 24.88 -13.89 -24.70
C THR A 457 25.21 -13.52 -23.24
N ALA A 458 25.35 -14.53 -22.38
CA ALA A 458 25.75 -14.33 -20.98
C ALA A 458 27.05 -13.50 -20.86
N GLY A 459 28.03 -13.71 -21.76
CA GLY A 459 29.28 -12.95 -21.78
C GLY A 459 29.10 -11.46 -22.09
N GLN A 460 28.16 -11.10 -22.97
CA GLN A 460 27.83 -9.69 -23.26
C GLN A 460 27.14 -9.00 -22.07
N LEU A 461 26.41 -9.77 -21.27
CA LEU A 461 25.67 -9.28 -20.11
C LEU A 461 26.56 -9.17 -18.86
N ALA A 462 27.60 -10.00 -18.74
CA ALA A 462 28.43 -10.11 -17.55
C ALA A 462 29.35 -8.90 -17.28
N GLY A 463 29.85 -8.25 -18.33
CA GLY A 463 30.88 -7.22 -18.20
C GLY A 463 30.35 -5.81 -18.47
N PRO A 464 30.82 -4.79 -17.72
CA PRO A 464 30.49 -3.42 -18.03
C PRO A 464 31.13 -2.99 -19.36
N THR A 465 30.34 -2.29 -20.18
CA THR A 465 30.82 -1.60 -21.39
C THR A 465 30.23 -0.19 -21.42
N ALA A 466 30.63 0.66 -22.37
CA ALA A 466 30.01 1.98 -22.53
C ALA A 466 28.48 1.89 -22.74
N ALA A 467 28.00 0.86 -23.44
CA ALA A 467 26.56 0.62 -23.67
C ALA A 467 25.88 -0.14 -22.52
N ASN A 468 26.64 -0.95 -21.78
CA ASN A 468 26.20 -1.77 -20.64
C ASN A 468 26.91 -1.35 -19.34
N ARG A 469 26.91 -0.06 -19.00
CA ARG A 469 27.63 0.44 -17.82
C ARG A 469 27.10 -0.17 -16.52
N MET A 470 27.90 -0.14 -15.45
CA MET A 470 27.41 -0.45 -14.11
C MET A 470 26.33 0.55 -13.68
N ILE A 471 25.26 0.03 -13.06
CA ILE A 471 24.24 0.84 -12.40
C ILE A 471 24.38 0.68 -10.89
N SER A 472 24.43 -0.56 -10.44
CA SER A 472 24.60 -0.90 -9.04
C SER A 472 25.11 -2.33 -8.97
N ALA A 473 26.24 -2.61 -8.31
CA ALA A 473 26.77 -3.97 -8.24
C ALA A 473 25.72 -4.91 -7.59
N PRO A 474 25.42 -6.09 -8.20
CA PRO A 474 26.14 -6.72 -9.32
C PRO A 474 25.57 -6.42 -10.73
N TYR A 475 24.63 -5.50 -10.86
CA TYR A 475 23.89 -5.22 -12.09
C TYR A 475 24.51 -4.12 -12.98
N PRO A 476 25.01 -4.50 -14.17
CA PRO A 476 25.13 -3.57 -15.27
C PRO A 476 23.76 -3.28 -15.90
N LYS A 477 23.69 -2.25 -16.74
CA LYS A 477 22.43 -1.72 -17.32
C LYS A 477 21.52 -2.79 -17.93
N LEU A 478 22.07 -3.77 -18.64
CA LEU A 478 21.32 -4.84 -19.30
C LEU A 478 20.84 -5.95 -18.34
N LEU A 479 21.09 -5.85 -17.03
CA LEU A 479 20.44 -6.66 -15.99
C LEU A 479 19.37 -5.87 -15.23
N THR A 480 18.98 -4.69 -15.74
CA THR A 480 18.00 -3.81 -15.09
C THR A 480 16.76 -3.62 -15.96
N ALA A 481 15.59 -3.42 -15.33
CA ALA A 481 14.36 -3.14 -16.03
C ALA A 481 14.45 -1.87 -16.90
N ASN A 482 13.81 -1.89 -18.08
CA ASN A 482 13.74 -0.76 -18.99
C ASN A 482 12.37 -0.07 -18.93
N PHE A 483 12.27 0.99 -18.12
CA PHE A 483 11.00 1.71 -17.93
C PHE A 483 10.68 2.76 -19.00
N GLN A 484 11.60 3.04 -19.92
CA GLN A 484 11.43 4.06 -20.95
C GLN A 484 10.77 3.47 -22.20
N VAL A 485 9.50 3.12 -22.07
CA VAL A 485 8.67 2.48 -23.12
C VAL A 485 7.37 3.24 -23.30
N ASN A 486 6.75 3.09 -24.49
CA ASN A 486 5.32 3.31 -24.65
C ASN A 486 4.66 2.00 -25.03
N GLN A 487 4.01 1.34 -24.07
CA GLN A 487 3.41 0.02 -24.25
C GLN A 487 2.08 -0.03 -23.52
N GLY A 488 1.10 -0.70 -24.12
CA GLY A 488 -0.24 -0.85 -23.55
C GLY A 488 -0.83 -2.23 -23.82
N THR A 489 -1.78 -2.62 -22.98
CA THR A 489 -2.53 -3.88 -23.07
C THR A 489 -4.02 -3.64 -22.94
N GLY A 490 -4.79 -4.48 -23.60
CA GLY A 490 -6.23 -4.63 -23.42
C GLY A 490 -6.58 -6.09 -23.23
N ILE A 491 -7.40 -6.39 -22.23
CA ILE A 491 -7.92 -7.74 -21.95
C ILE A 491 -9.44 -7.63 -21.81
N ILE A 492 -10.17 -8.51 -22.47
CA ILE A 492 -11.64 -8.57 -22.41
C ILE A 492 -12.01 -9.85 -21.68
N VAL A 493 -12.72 -9.69 -20.56
CA VAL A 493 -13.19 -10.80 -19.72
C VAL A 493 -14.71 -10.81 -19.74
N CYS A 494 -15.31 -11.96 -19.98
CA CYS A 494 -16.76 -12.15 -19.97
C CYS A 494 -17.15 -13.25 -18.98
N SER A 495 -18.40 -13.23 -18.54
CA SER A 495 -19.04 -14.47 -18.10
C SER A 495 -19.19 -15.42 -19.30
N ALA A 496 -19.15 -16.73 -19.07
CA ALA A 496 -19.39 -17.73 -20.12
C ALA A 496 -20.74 -17.49 -20.83
N ALA A 497 -21.77 -17.07 -20.09
CA ALA A 497 -23.06 -16.72 -20.66
C ALA A 497 -22.99 -15.49 -21.59
N ALA A 498 -22.31 -14.42 -21.18
CA ALA A 498 -22.18 -13.21 -22.00
C ALA A 498 -21.32 -13.45 -23.25
N ALA A 499 -20.24 -14.25 -23.14
CA ALA A 499 -19.44 -14.66 -24.29
C ALA A 499 -20.27 -15.46 -25.31
N THR A 500 -21.12 -16.37 -24.82
CA THR A 500 -22.05 -17.15 -25.65
C THR A 500 -23.09 -16.26 -26.34
N GLU A 501 -23.72 -15.35 -25.58
CA GLU A 501 -24.70 -14.39 -26.12
C GLU A 501 -24.07 -13.46 -27.17
N ALA A 502 -22.82 -13.08 -26.98
CA ALA A 502 -22.04 -12.30 -27.94
C ALA A 502 -21.62 -13.10 -29.19
N GLY A 503 -21.87 -14.41 -29.24
CA GLY A 503 -21.51 -15.28 -30.36
C GLY A 503 -20.01 -15.52 -30.51
N ILE A 504 -19.24 -15.37 -29.44
CA ILE A 504 -17.78 -15.57 -29.45
C ILE A 504 -17.47 -17.07 -29.46
N ASP A 505 -16.64 -17.49 -30.41
CA ASP A 505 -16.20 -18.88 -30.54
C ASP A 505 -15.51 -19.37 -29.26
N GLN A 506 -15.95 -20.53 -28.77
CA GLN A 506 -15.42 -21.15 -27.55
C GLN A 506 -13.96 -21.58 -27.69
N ASP A 507 -13.44 -21.77 -28.91
CA ASP A 507 -12.00 -22.02 -29.12
C ASP A 507 -11.13 -20.80 -28.78
N ARG A 508 -11.74 -19.60 -28.64
CA ARG A 508 -11.04 -18.39 -28.18
C ARG A 508 -11.06 -18.23 -26.66
N TRP A 509 -11.78 -19.08 -25.93
CA TRP A 509 -11.94 -18.92 -24.49
C TRP A 509 -10.71 -19.45 -23.74
N VAL A 510 -10.20 -18.63 -22.82
CA VAL A 510 -9.24 -19.04 -21.80
C VAL A 510 -9.83 -18.75 -20.43
N PHE A 511 -9.99 -19.77 -19.61
CA PHE A 511 -10.61 -19.68 -18.31
C PHE A 511 -9.61 -19.20 -17.26
N LEU A 512 -10.08 -18.34 -16.35
CA LEU A 512 -9.36 -18.06 -15.11
C LEU A 512 -9.73 -19.13 -14.08
N HIS A 513 -8.73 -19.85 -13.56
CA HIS A 513 -8.95 -20.94 -12.59
C HIS A 513 -8.86 -20.44 -11.15
N ALA A 514 -7.87 -19.59 -10.87
CA ALA A 514 -7.64 -19.04 -9.53
C ALA A 514 -6.78 -17.78 -9.61
N GLY A 515 -7.02 -16.87 -8.68
CA GLY A 515 -6.16 -15.73 -8.37
C GLY A 515 -5.79 -15.73 -6.89
N ALA A 516 -4.64 -15.20 -6.54
CA ALA A 516 -4.32 -14.89 -5.14
C ALA A 516 -3.36 -13.72 -5.02
N HIS A 517 -3.32 -13.12 -3.84
CA HIS A 517 -2.40 -12.04 -3.51
C HIS A 517 -2.01 -12.02 -2.03
N ALA A 518 -0.80 -11.51 -1.74
CA ALA A 518 -0.31 -11.24 -0.39
C ALA A 518 0.89 -10.29 -0.41
N THR A 519 1.32 -9.90 0.78
CA THR A 519 2.48 -9.04 1.01
C THR A 519 3.50 -9.69 1.93
N ASP A 520 4.79 -9.56 1.60
CA ASP A 520 5.88 -9.84 2.54
C ASP A 520 5.93 -8.75 3.63
N GLU A 521 6.83 -8.92 4.60
CA GLU A 521 7.13 -7.82 5.52
C GLU A 521 7.52 -6.57 4.70
N TRP A 522 6.82 -5.48 5.02
CA TRP A 522 6.68 -4.36 4.08
C TRP A 522 8.03 -3.72 3.75
N TYR A 523 8.81 -3.47 4.81
CA TYR A 523 10.16 -2.93 4.72
C TYR A 523 11.16 -4.08 4.56
N VAL A 524 11.98 -4.00 3.52
CA VAL A 524 12.95 -5.04 3.16
C VAL A 524 13.91 -5.30 4.32
N THR A 525 14.36 -4.24 4.97
CA THR A 525 15.31 -4.30 6.09
C THR A 525 14.71 -4.86 7.38
N GLU A 526 13.40 -5.09 7.43
CA GLU A 526 12.71 -5.72 8.57
C GLU A 526 12.39 -7.20 8.31
N ARG A 527 12.64 -7.72 7.10
CA ARG A 527 12.44 -9.14 6.79
C ARG A 527 13.39 -10.03 7.58
N ALA A 528 12.93 -11.21 8.00
CA ALA A 528 13.80 -12.19 8.66
C ALA A 528 14.99 -12.60 7.76
N ASP A 529 14.73 -12.81 6.47
CA ASP A 529 15.68 -13.17 5.42
C ASP A 529 15.42 -12.30 4.19
N LEU A 530 16.45 -11.60 3.71
CA LEU A 530 16.38 -10.73 2.52
C LEU A 530 16.15 -11.52 1.22
N ALA A 531 16.55 -12.79 1.20
CA ALA A 531 16.59 -13.66 0.02
C ALA A 531 15.42 -14.67 -0.05
N SER A 532 14.34 -14.43 0.72
CA SER A 532 13.16 -15.29 0.75
C SER A 532 11.87 -14.47 0.62
N SER A 533 10.79 -15.13 0.20
CA SER A 533 9.45 -14.55 0.12
C SER A 533 8.40 -15.59 0.52
N PRO A 534 8.06 -15.67 1.82
CA PRO A 534 6.92 -16.44 2.29
C PRO A 534 5.61 -16.09 1.57
N ALA A 535 5.44 -14.84 1.16
CA ALA A 535 4.25 -14.40 0.43
C ALA A 535 4.15 -15.01 -0.97
N ILE A 536 5.24 -15.08 -1.75
CA ILE A 536 5.22 -15.76 -3.06
C ILE A 536 4.86 -17.23 -2.90
N ARG A 537 5.47 -17.91 -1.91
CA ARG A 537 5.17 -19.32 -1.62
C ARG A 537 3.69 -19.53 -1.34
N ALA A 538 3.12 -18.76 -0.43
CA ALA A 538 1.72 -18.87 -0.04
C ALA A 538 0.75 -18.54 -1.20
N VAL A 539 1.07 -17.52 -2.00
CA VAL A 539 0.28 -17.17 -3.20
C VAL A 539 0.32 -18.31 -4.22
N GLY A 540 1.51 -18.89 -4.47
CA GLY A 540 1.67 -20.04 -5.36
C GLY A 540 0.88 -21.25 -4.88
N GLU A 541 1.06 -21.64 -3.61
CA GLU A 541 0.34 -22.76 -2.98
C GLU A 541 -1.18 -22.58 -3.06
N ALA A 542 -1.70 -21.39 -2.76
CA ALA A 542 -3.12 -21.11 -2.78
C ALA A 542 -3.74 -21.21 -4.19
N VAL A 543 -3.06 -20.64 -5.20
CA VAL A 543 -3.52 -20.67 -6.60
C VAL A 543 -3.48 -22.09 -7.15
N LEU A 544 -2.36 -22.80 -6.96
CA LEU A 544 -2.16 -24.17 -7.47
C LEU A 544 -3.11 -25.16 -6.79
N SER A 545 -3.25 -25.09 -5.46
CA SER A 545 -4.18 -25.92 -4.71
C SER A 545 -5.64 -25.68 -5.11
N ARG A 546 -6.02 -24.44 -5.45
CA ARG A 546 -7.38 -24.16 -5.94
C ARG A 546 -7.62 -24.75 -7.32
N GLY A 547 -6.62 -24.74 -8.19
CA GLY A 547 -6.66 -25.37 -9.51
C GLY A 547 -6.60 -26.90 -9.49
N ASP A 548 -6.40 -27.52 -8.32
CA ASP A 548 -6.14 -28.96 -8.17
C ASP A 548 -4.94 -29.42 -9.03
N VAL A 549 -3.89 -28.58 -9.10
CA VAL A 549 -2.65 -28.82 -9.85
C VAL A 549 -1.42 -28.52 -8.99
N THR A 550 -0.26 -28.99 -9.44
CA THR A 550 1.06 -28.62 -8.91
C THR A 550 1.79 -27.72 -9.89
N ILE A 551 2.87 -27.07 -9.44
CA ILE A 551 3.74 -26.29 -10.34
C ILE A 551 4.41 -27.16 -11.43
N GLY A 552 4.48 -28.48 -11.22
CA GLY A 552 4.96 -29.43 -12.21
C GLY A 552 3.98 -29.66 -13.37
N ASP A 553 2.69 -29.37 -13.17
CA ASP A 553 1.64 -29.51 -14.18
C ASP A 553 1.47 -28.24 -15.03
N VAL A 554 2.21 -27.18 -14.72
CA VAL A 554 2.19 -25.91 -15.45
C VAL A 554 3.28 -25.91 -16.53
N GLU A 555 2.83 -25.76 -17.78
CA GLU A 555 3.70 -25.74 -18.96
C GLU A 555 4.23 -24.33 -19.25
N HIS A 556 3.33 -23.33 -19.26
CA HIS A 556 3.66 -21.97 -19.68
C HIS A 556 3.77 -21.05 -18.46
N ILE A 557 4.95 -20.46 -18.22
CA ILE A 557 5.22 -19.65 -17.03
C ILE A 557 5.67 -18.24 -17.41
N ASP A 558 5.13 -17.22 -16.74
CA ASP A 558 5.72 -15.89 -16.68
C ASP A 558 5.94 -15.44 -15.24
N LEU A 559 7.20 -15.52 -14.79
CA LEU A 559 7.60 -14.91 -13.53
C LEU A 559 7.94 -13.44 -13.76
N TYR A 560 7.39 -12.56 -12.93
CA TYR A 560 7.71 -11.13 -12.96
C TYR A 560 9.23 -10.89 -12.85
N ALA A 561 9.80 -10.14 -13.80
CA ALA A 561 11.24 -10.09 -14.01
C ALA A 561 11.80 -8.67 -14.19
N CYS A 562 11.76 -7.87 -13.13
CA CYS A 562 12.40 -6.54 -13.11
C CYS A 562 13.92 -6.63 -12.94
N PHE A 563 14.39 -7.61 -12.16
CA PHE A 563 15.80 -7.91 -11.87
C PHE A 563 15.99 -9.43 -11.69
N PRO A 564 17.20 -9.97 -11.92
CA PRO A 564 17.47 -11.40 -11.74
C PRO A 564 17.10 -11.93 -10.35
N SER A 565 17.35 -11.16 -9.28
CA SER A 565 16.99 -11.57 -7.92
C SER A 565 15.49 -11.80 -7.73
N ALA A 566 14.62 -11.05 -8.41
CA ALA A 566 13.16 -11.27 -8.33
C ALA A 566 12.76 -12.65 -8.87
N VAL A 567 13.31 -13.02 -10.03
CA VAL A 567 13.05 -14.31 -10.67
C VAL A 567 13.63 -15.45 -9.85
N GLN A 568 14.84 -15.27 -9.32
CA GLN A 568 15.48 -16.30 -8.49
C GLN A 568 14.71 -16.57 -7.19
N VAL A 569 14.28 -15.53 -6.48
CA VAL A 569 13.44 -15.70 -5.28
C VAL A 569 12.13 -16.39 -5.64
N ALA A 570 11.43 -15.92 -6.67
CA ALA A 570 10.17 -16.52 -7.08
C ALA A 570 10.32 -18.00 -7.47
N ALA A 571 11.35 -18.33 -8.24
CA ALA A 571 11.63 -19.70 -8.65
C ALA A 571 11.95 -20.61 -7.46
N LEU A 572 12.76 -20.14 -6.50
CA LEU A 572 13.05 -20.89 -5.27
C LEU A 572 11.79 -21.14 -4.45
N GLU A 573 10.93 -20.14 -4.28
CA GLU A 573 9.71 -20.25 -3.49
C GLU A 573 8.64 -21.13 -4.13
N LEU A 574 8.62 -21.19 -5.47
CA LEU A 574 7.70 -22.03 -6.24
C LEU A 574 8.30 -23.41 -6.56
N GLY A 575 9.56 -23.69 -6.24
CA GLY A 575 10.22 -24.96 -6.56
C GLY A 575 10.54 -25.14 -8.05
N LEU A 576 10.81 -24.05 -8.77
CA LEU A 576 11.15 -24.04 -10.19
C LEU A 576 12.68 -24.00 -10.41
N PRO A 577 13.24 -24.83 -11.29
CA PRO A 577 14.62 -24.67 -11.77
C PRO A 577 14.73 -23.40 -12.62
N ILE A 578 15.81 -22.62 -12.44
CA ILE A 578 16.02 -21.37 -13.21
C ILE A 578 16.77 -21.60 -14.52
N ASP A 579 17.32 -22.79 -14.71
CA ASP A 579 18.20 -23.17 -15.81
C ASP A 579 17.62 -24.30 -16.66
N ASP A 580 16.30 -24.52 -16.57
CA ASP A 580 15.56 -25.44 -17.42
C ASP A 580 15.29 -24.80 -18.80
N PRO A 581 15.96 -25.27 -19.88
CA PRO A 581 15.77 -24.70 -21.20
C PRO A 581 14.46 -25.13 -21.87
N GLU A 582 13.86 -26.24 -21.43
CA GLU A 582 12.61 -26.75 -22.00
C GLU A 582 11.40 -26.01 -21.44
N ARG A 583 11.52 -25.46 -20.23
CA ARG A 583 10.49 -24.65 -19.60
C ARG A 583 11.00 -23.27 -19.15
N PRO A 584 11.11 -22.31 -20.09
CA PRO A 584 11.50 -20.94 -19.77
C PRO A 584 10.57 -20.31 -18.71
N LEU A 585 11.15 -19.54 -17.78
CA LEU A 585 10.40 -18.85 -16.73
C LEU A 585 9.72 -17.55 -17.20
N THR A 586 9.63 -17.34 -18.51
CA THR A 586 8.92 -16.22 -19.13
C THR A 586 8.38 -16.60 -20.50
N VAL A 587 7.20 -16.08 -20.83
CA VAL A 587 6.66 -16.06 -22.20
C VAL A 587 6.78 -14.68 -22.84
N THR A 588 7.14 -13.67 -22.05
CA THR A 588 7.20 -12.25 -22.46
C THR A 588 8.62 -11.79 -22.79
N GLY A 589 9.62 -12.24 -22.01
CA GLY A 589 11.03 -11.85 -22.14
C GLY A 589 11.53 -10.83 -21.11
N GLY A 590 10.75 -10.57 -20.05
CA GLY A 590 11.13 -9.72 -18.90
C GLY A 590 11.25 -8.22 -19.17
N LEU A 591 11.30 -7.44 -18.09
CA LEU A 591 11.19 -5.97 -18.17
C LEU A 591 12.42 -5.30 -18.80
N THR A 592 13.57 -5.98 -18.85
CA THR A 592 14.77 -5.46 -19.51
C THR A 592 14.58 -5.38 -21.03
N PHE A 593 14.12 -6.48 -21.65
CA PHE A 593 14.14 -6.65 -23.09
C PHE A 593 12.76 -6.46 -23.71
N ALA A 594 11.74 -7.11 -23.16
CA ALA A 594 10.35 -6.92 -23.60
C ALA A 594 9.88 -5.48 -23.36
N GLY A 595 10.45 -4.82 -22.35
CA GLY A 595 10.06 -3.49 -21.91
C GLY A 595 9.33 -3.56 -20.58
N GLY A 596 9.54 -2.55 -19.74
CA GLY A 596 8.94 -2.45 -18.40
C GLY A 596 7.90 -1.35 -18.34
N PRO A 597 6.65 -1.57 -18.80
CA PRO A 597 5.58 -0.59 -18.67
C PRO A 597 5.07 -0.54 -17.22
N GLY A 598 5.94 -0.11 -16.31
CA GLY A 598 5.61 0.21 -14.91
C GLY A 598 4.78 -0.88 -14.24
N ASN A 599 3.56 -0.50 -13.87
CA ASN A 599 2.63 -1.38 -13.17
C ASN A 599 1.99 -2.46 -14.06
N ASN A 600 2.09 -2.32 -15.38
CA ASN A 600 1.31 -3.07 -16.35
C ASN A 600 2.07 -4.22 -17.05
N TYR A 601 3.29 -4.56 -16.60
CA TYR A 601 4.06 -5.65 -17.22
C TYR A 601 3.27 -6.98 -17.25
N SER A 602 2.64 -7.38 -16.13
CA SER A 602 2.03 -8.71 -16.06
C SER A 602 0.76 -8.83 -16.91
N SER A 603 0.11 -7.73 -17.30
CA SER A 603 -0.95 -7.75 -18.31
C SER A 603 -0.41 -8.21 -19.68
N HIS A 604 0.84 -7.88 -20.01
CA HIS A 604 1.49 -8.37 -21.22
C HIS A 604 1.79 -9.88 -21.11
N ALA A 605 2.16 -10.36 -19.93
CA ALA A 605 2.32 -11.79 -19.67
C ALA A 605 1.01 -12.55 -19.92
N ILE A 606 -0.12 -12.04 -19.43
CA ILE A 606 -1.44 -12.62 -19.71
C ILE A 606 -1.74 -12.62 -21.22
N ALA A 607 -1.48 -11.49 -21.90
CA ALA A 607 -1.72 -11.38 -23.34
C ALA A 607 -0.83 -12.31 -24.19
N ASN A 608 0.34 -12.73 -23.69
CA ASN A 608 1.19 -13.74 -24.33
C ASN A 608 0.80 -15.18 -23.96
N LEU A 609 0.31 -15.42 -22.73
CA LEU A 609 -0.16 -16.74 -22.29
C LEU A 609 -1.44 -17.17 -23.01
N VAL A 610 -2.39 -16.26 -23.22
CA VAL A 610 -3.69 -16.58 -23.85
C VAL A 610 -3.55 -17.27 -25.23
N PRO A 611 -2.79 -16.74 -26.20
CA PRO A 611 -2.62 -17.43 -27.48
C PRO A 611 -1.86 -18.77 -27.36
N LEU A 612 -0.91 -18.90 -26.42
CA LEU A 612 -0.24 -20.17 -26.15
C LEU A 612 -1.24 -21.22 -25.65
N LEU A 613 -2.07 -20.87 -24.67
CA LEU A 613 -3.09 -21.76 -24.11
C LEU A 613 -4.21 -22.11 -25.11
N ARG A 614 -4.51 -21.22 -26.08
CA ARG A 614 -5.41 -21.57 -27.18
C ARG A 614 -4.78 -22.59 -28.13
N SER A 615 -3.47 -22.49 -28.37
CA SER A 615 -2.73 -23.43 -29.23
C SER A 615 -2.38 -24.76 -28.56
N ASP A 616 -2.29 -24.75 -27.23
CA ASP A 616 -1.99 -25.89 -26.37
C ASP A 616 -3.10 -26.03 -25.30
N PRO A 617 -4.30 -26.49 -25.71
CA PRO A 617 -5.51 -26.35 -24.93
C PRO A 617 -5.57 -27.17 -23.65
N ASP A 618 -4.74 -28.21 -23.52
CA ASP A 618 -4.71 -29.08 -22.35
C ASP A 618 -3.77 -28.57 -21.25
N SER A 619 -2.91 -27.61 -21.57
CA SER A 619 -1.90 -27.06 -20.66
C SER A 619 -2.47 -26.03 -19.67
N TYR A 620 -1.64 -25.69 -18.68
CA TYR A 620 -1.86 -24.59 -17.76
C TYR A 620 -0.84 -23.48 -17.96
N GLY A 621 -1.30 -22.25 -17.80
CA GLY A 621 -0.49 -21.05 -17.78
C GLY A 621 -0.49 -20.42 -16.38
N PHE A 622 0.68 -19.96 -15.93
CA PHE A 622 0.85 -19.34 -14.63
C PHE A 622 1.64 -18.03 -14.76
N ALA A 623 1.07 -16.94 -14.24
CA ALA A 623 1.73 -15.64 -14.21
C ALA A 623 1.88 -15.15 -12.78
N THR A 624 3.02 -14.52 -12.46
CA THR A 624 3.22 -13.78 -11.21
C THR A 624 3.39 -12.29 -11.48
N ALA A 625 3.11 -11.48 -10.46
CA ALA A 625 3.27 -10.04 -10.49
C ALA A 625 3.84 -9.54 -9.16
N VAL A 626 4.74 -8.57 -9.23
CA VAL A 626 5.45 -8.03 -8.07
C VAL A 626 5.34 -6.51 -8.01
N GLY A 627 4.99 -5.98 -6.84
CA GLY A 627 5.02 -4.56 -6.50
C GLY A 627 6.14 -4.20 -5.53
N TRP A 628 6.67 -2.98 -5.67
CA TRP A 628 7.78 -2.45 -4.87
C TRP A 628 9.03 -3.35 -4.89
N TYR A 629 9.52 -3.75 -3.71
CA TYR A 629 10.82 -4.39 -3.52
C TYR A 629 10.63 -5.87 -3.14
N LEU A 630 9.98 -6.65 -4.02
CA LEU A 630 9.41 -7.96 -3.65
C LEU A 630 8.46 -7.84 -2.45
N THR A 631 7.66 -6.78 -2.40
CA THR A 631 6.80 -6.51 -1.23
C THR A 631 5.38 -6.99 -1.45
N LYS A 632 4.82 -6.73 -2.63
CA LYS A 632 3.43 -7.07 -2.98
C LYS A 632 3.45 -8.13 -4.06
N HIS A 633 2.63 -9.16 -3.93
CA HIS A 633 2.62 -10.30 -4.82
C HIS A 633 1.21 -10.65 -5.25
N ALA A 634 1.05 -10.99 -6.52
CA ALA A 634 -0.16 -11.57 -7.05
C ALA A 634 0.17 -12.68 -8.05
N ALA A 635 -0.70 -13.67 -8.18
CA ALA A 635 -0.58 -14.71 -9.20
C ALA A 635 -1.94 -15.10 -9.78
N THR A 636 -1.91 -15.66 -10.99
CA THR A 636 -3.10 -16.11 -11.73
C THR A 636 -2.81 -17.42 -12.46
N LEU A 637 -3.72 -18.39 -12.34
CA LEU A 637 -3.70 -19.66 -13.07
C LEU A 637 -4.77 -19.65 -14.16
N LEU A 638 -4.39 -20.08 -15.37
CA LEU A 638 -5.19 -20.03 -16.59
C LEU A 638 -5.14 -21.37 -17.34
N SER A 639 -6.20 -21.72 -18.06
CA SER A 639 -6.19 -22.82 -19.03
C SER A 639 -7.33 -22.64 -20.03
N ALA A 640 -7.22 -23.23 -21.23
CA ALA A 640 -8.35 -23.37 -22.14
C ALA A 640 -9.31 -24.50 -21.72
N ARG A 641 -8.97 -25.29 -20.69
CA ARG A 641 -9.91 -26.20 -20.03
C ARG A 641 -10.77 -25.47 -19.01
N PRO A 642 -12.07 -25.79 -18.92
CA PRO A 642 -12.92 -25.26 -17.86
C PRO A 642 -12.42 -25.59 -16.46
N PRO A 643 -12.61 -24.70 -15.47
CA PRO A 643 -12.24 -24.98 -14.10
C PRO A 643 -13.25 -25.92 -13.42
N ARG A 644 -12.77 -26.78 -12.53
CA ARG A 644 -13.63 -27.68 -11.73
C ARG A 644 -14.28 -27.01 -10.53
N ARG A 645 -13.73 -25.85 -10.13
CA ARG A 645 -14.18 -25.04 -9.00
C ARG A 645 -14.47 -23.63 -9.49
N GLU A 646 -15.37 -22.95 -8.82
CA GLU A 646 -15.63 -21.52 -9.07
C GLU A 646 -14.34 -20.71 -8.92
N PHE A 647 -14.16 -19.69 -9.76
CA PHE A 647 -13.04 -18.76 -9.62
C PHE A 647 -13.11 -18.01 -8.28
N ARG A 648 -11.96 -17.82 -7.62
CA ARG A 648 -11.81 -16.84 -6.53
C ARG A 648 -10.46 -16.13 -6.64
N ASP A 649 -10.46 -14.87 -6.24
CA ASP A 649 -9.26 -14.15 -5.85
C ASP A 649 -9.06 -14.34 -4.34
N LEU A 650 -7.98 -15.03 -3.96
CA LEU A 650 -7.67 -15.39 -2.58
C LEU A 650 -6.77 -14.33 -1.95
N ASP A 651 -7.26 -13.59 -0.96
CA ASP A 651 -6.42 -12.77 -0.09
C ASP A 651 -5.77 -13.69 0.96
N VAL A 652 -4.52 -14.09 0.71
CA VAL A 652 -3.79 -15.01 1.61
C VAL A 652 -3.04 -14.25 2.71
N ASP A 653 -3.08 -12.91 2.69
CA ASP A 653 -2.32 -12.05 3.59
C ASP A 653 -2.73 -12.24 5.07
N HIS A 654 -4.04 -12.42 5.30
CA HIS A 654 -4.64 -12.58 6.63
C HIS A 654 -4.25 -13.88 7.34
N ARG A 655 -3.87 -14.91 6.57
CA ARG A 655 -3.47 -16.24 7.08
C ARG A 655 -2.04 -16.61 6.69
N LEU A 656 -1.21 -15.60 6.43
CA LEU A 656 0.19 -15.80 6.08
C LEU A 656 1.05 -15.88 7.34
N ALA A 657 1.62 -17.07 7.59
CA ALA A 657 2.64 -17.28 8.61
C ALA A 657 3.95 -16.60 8.19
N ARG A 658 4.17 -15.37 8.66
CA ARG A 658 5.41 -14.64 8.41
C ARG A 658 6.46 -14.99 9.47
N PRO A 659 7.73 -15.19 9.07
CA PRO A 659 8.83 -15.23 10.01
C PRO A 659 8.91 -13.96 10.86
N PRO A 660 9.49 -14.02 12.08
CA PRO A 660 9.62 -12.84 12.93
C PRO A 660 10.41 -11.72 12.25
N ALA A 661 9.86 -10.50 12.29
CA ALA A 661 10.52 -9.33 11.74
C ALA A 661 11.75 -8.94 12.56
N ARG A 662 12.76 -8.40 11.88
CA ARG A 662 13.93 -7.77 12.49
C ARG A 662 13.66 -6.28 12.67
N ARG A 663 14.21 -5.68 13.72
CA ARG A 663 14.24 -4.23 13.83
C ARG A 663 15.38 -3.68 12.98
N ALA A 664 15.09 -2.68 12.15
CA ALA A 664 16.07 -1.96 11.35
C ALA A 664 16.70 -0.80 12.16
N LEU A 665 18.03 -0.74 12.17
CA LEU A 665 18.82 0.28 12.87
C LEU A 665 19.59 1.13 11.87
N GLY A 666 19.44 2.45 11.94
CA GLY A 666 20.24 3.40 11.14
C GLY A 666 21.62 3.70 11.74
N SER A 667 21.92 3.20 12.94
CA SER A 667 23.19 3.37 13.64
C SER A 667 23.40 2.27 14.67
N TYR A 668 24.63 1.79 14.81
CA TYR A 668 25.01 0.79 15.80
C TYR A 668 26.50 0.93 16.11
N THR A 669 26.91 0.51 17.30
CA THR A 669 28.33 0.36 17.65
C THR A 669 28.51 -0.98 18.36
N GLY A 670 29.34 -1.85 17.79
CA GLY A 670 29.56 -3.19 18.31
C GLY A 670 29.75 -4.24 17.22
N PRO A 671 29.87 -5.52 17.61
CA PRO A 671 30.04 -6.62 16.68
C PRO A 671 28.75 -6.88 15.89
N ALA A 672 28.87 -7.20 14.60
CA ALA A 672 27.77 -7.65 13.75
C ALA A 672 28.29 -8.60 12.66
N VAL A 673 27.42 -9.44 12.08
CA VAL A 673 27.74 -10.26 10.91
C VAL A 673 27.33 -9.51 9.65
N LEU A 674 28.25 -9.27 8.72
CA LEU A 674 27.92 -8.62 7.45
C LEU A 674 27.01 -9.54 6.61
N GLU A 675 25.82 -9.08 6.26
CA GLU A 675 24.79 -9.91 5.61
C GLU A 675 24.77 -9.75 4.09
N ALA A 676 24.72 -8.51 3.62
CA ALA A 676 24.61 -8.20 2.20
C ALA A 676 25.13 -6.79 1.92
N TYR A 677 25.43 -6.52 0.65
CA TYR A 677 25.80 -5.19 0.19
C TYR A 677 25.30 -4.90 -1.22
N THR A 678 25.35 -3.63 -1.57
CA THR A 678 25.24 -3.14 -2.93
C THR A 678 26.12 -1.91 -3.11
N VAL A 679 26.55 -1.63 -4.34
CA VAL A 679 27.40 -0.47 -4.67
C VAL A 679 26.76 0.30 -5.83
N PRO A 680 26.08 1.43 -5.58
CA PRO A 680 25.61 2.33 -6.64
C PRO A 680 26.75 2.96 -7.45
N TYR A 681 26.53 3.17 -8.76
CA TYR A 681 27.47 3.80 -9.67
C TYR A 681 26.86 5.01 -10.38
N GLY A 682 27.65 6.08 -10.49
CA GLY A 682 27.34 7.25 -11.31
C GLY A 682 27.34 6.93 -12.81
N ARG A 683 26.85 7.87 -13.63
CA ARG A 683 26.86 7.72 -15.10
C ARG A 683 28.26 7.71 -15.71
N ASP A 684 29.23 8.30 -15.01
CA ASP A 684 30.66 8.28 -15.30
C ASP A 684 31.33 6.92 -14.95
N GLY A 685 30.60 6.01 -14.31
CA GLY A 685 31.09 4.70 -13.89
C GLY A 685 31.84 4.72 -12.56
N VAL A 686 31.83 5.85 -11.83
CA VAL A 686 32.45 5.95 -10.50
C VAL A 686 31.47 5.40 -9.45
N ALA A 687 31.97 4.56 -8.55
CA ALA A 687 31.19 4.05 -7.43
C ALA A 687 30.88 5.18 -6.43
N GLU A 688 29.62 5.31 -6.02
CA GLU A 688 29.18 6.42 -5.15
C GLU A 688 29.39 6.14 -3.67
N ALA A 689 29.05 4.92 -3.24
CA ALA A 689 29.15 4.43 -1.87
C ALA A 689 28.90 2.91 -1.87
N ALA A 690 29.23 2.22 -0.79
CA ALA A 690 28.66 0.92 -0.48
C ALA A 690 27.46 1.10 0.45
N ILE A 691 26.38 0.39 0.19
CA ILE A 691 25.28 0.25 1.13
C ILE A 691 25.33 -1.18 1.65
N VAL A 692 25.42 -1.35 2.97
CA VAL A 692 25.57 -2.66 3.60
C VAL A 692 24.49 -2.91 4.64
N THR A 693 24.13 -4.18 4.81
CA THR A 693 23.37 -4.66 5.97
C THR A 693 24.22 -5.59 6.81
N ALA A 694 24.08 -5.49 8.12
CA ALA A 694 24.74 -6.38 9.07
C ALA A 694 23.79 -6.77 10.20
N ILE A 695 23.93 -7.98 10.74
CA ILE A 695 23.06 -8.52 11.79
C ILE A 695 23.80 -8.51 13.14
N THR A 696 23.21 -7.86 14.14
CA THR A 696 23.76 -7.83 15.50
C THR A 696 23.58 -9.18 16.21
N PRO A 697 24.30 -9.46 17.31
CA PRO A 697 24.08 -10.65 18.13
C PRO A 697 22.63 -10.81 18.62
N ASP A 698 21.90 -9.70 18.77
CA ASP A 698 20.50 -9.66 19.22
C ASP A 698 19.50 -9.86 18.06
N GLY A 699 19.98 -10.03 16.82
CA GLY A 699 19.14 -10.26 15.64
C GLY A 699 18.60 -9.00 14.96
N ASP A 700 18.98 -7.81 15.41
CA ASP A 700 18.67 -6.54 14.74
C ASP A 700 19.45 -6.40 13.43
N ARG A 701 18.89 -5.70 12.43
CA ARG A 701 19.59 -5.38 11.18
C ARG A 701 20.06 -3.93 11.17
N VAL A 702 21.37 -3.74 11.06
CA VAL A 702 21.99 -2.42 10.87
C VAL A 702 22.06 -2.13 9.38
N VAL A 703 21.70 -0.91 8.97
CA VAL A 703 21.73 -0.45 7.58
C VAL A 703 22.66 0.75 7.47
N LEU A 704 23.74 0.63 6.71
CA LEU A 704 24.79 1.64 6.64
C LEU A 704 25.08 2.05 5.20
N ARG A 705 25.34 3.35 5.00
CA ARG A 705 25.92 3.89 3.76
C ARG A 705 27.36 4.31 4.03
N ILE A 706 28.30 3.71 3.30
CA ILE A 706 29.75 3.83 3.49
C ILE A 706 30.34 4.53 2.26
N PRO A 707 30.74 5.81 2.36
CA PRO A 707 31.32 6.55 1.23
C PRO A 707 32.70 6.01 0.79
N GLU A 708 33.53 5.62 1.75
CA GLU A 708 34.85 5.05 1.49
C GLU A 708 34.73 3.53 1.38
N ILE A 709 34.52 3.04 0.15
CA ILE A 709 34.19 1.63 -0.14
C ILE A 709 35.37 0.71 0.22
N PRO A 710 35.26 -0.15 1.25
CA PRO A 710 36.28 -1.14 1.56
C PRO A 710 36.21 -2.34 0.61
N GLU A 711 37.12 -3.30 0.76
CA GLU A 711 37.03 -4.60 0.10
C GLU A 711 35.96 -5.46 0.81
N ILE A 712 34.71 -5.41 0.33
CA ILE A 712 33.54 -5.98 1.04
C ILE A 712 33.27 -7.44 0.65
N ASP A 713 33.56 -7.83 -0.59
CA ASP A 713 33.10 -9.09 -1.16
C ASP A 713 33.51 -10.33 -0.33
N GLY A 714 34.73 -10.36 0.20
CA GLY A 714 35.24 -11.44 1.05
C GLY A 714 34.84 -11.35 2.52
N LEU A 715 34.03 -10.37 2.90
CA LEU A 715 33.59 -10.13 4.28
C LEU A 715 32.14 -10.54 4.53
N VAL A 716 31.34 -10.77 3.48
CA VAL A 716 29.94 -11.20 3.63
C VAL A 716 29.90 -12.55 4.34
N GLY A 717 29.08 -12.67 5.37
CA GLY A 717 29.01 -13.84 6.25
C GLY A 717 30.06 -13.87 7.36
N ARG A 718 30.82 -12.78 7.58
CA ARG A 718 31.86 -12.70 8.62
C ARG A 718 31.55 -11.63 9.65
N TRP A 719 32.14 -11.79 10.84
CA TRP A 719 32.06 -10.80 11.92
C TRP A 719 32.87 -9.53 11.59
N ILE A 720 32.20 -8.40 11.74
CA ILE A 720 32.73 -7.05 11.60
C ILE A 720 32.46 -6.27 12.90
N ASP A 721 33.30 -5.27 13.18
CA ASP A 721 33.05 -4.31 14.25
C ASP A 721 32.52 -3.01 13.63
N VAL A 722 31.25 -2.69 13.90
CA VAL A 722 30.60 -1.48 13.42
C VAL A 722 30.94 -0.32 14.36
N VAL A 723 31.37 0.81 13.79
CA VAL A 723 31.66 2.04 14.52
C VAL A 723 31.13 3.24 13.74
N GLY A 724 30.05 3.85 14.22
CA GLY A 724 29.44 5.00 13.55
C GLY A 724 28.87 4.60 12.18
N SER A 725 29.41 5.18 11.11
CA SER A 725 29.00 4.89 9.72
C SER A 725 30.05 4.09 8.94
N THR A 726 30.90 3.34 9.62
CA THR A 726 31.91 2.46 9.04
C THR A 726 32.01 1.16 9.82
N PHE A 727 32.82 0.21 9.34
CA PHE A 727 33.16 -1.00 10.05
C PHE A 727 34.61 -1.39 9.80
N THR A 728 35.17 -2.20 10.70
CA THR A 728 36.48 -2.84 10.54
C THR A 728 36.35 -4.35 10.45
N ASP A 729 37.11 -4.97 9.54
CA ASP A 729 37.30 -6.42 9.56
C ASP A 729 38.02 -6.81 10.86
N THR A 730 37.42 -7.73 11.61
CA THR A 730 37.97 -8.24 12.87
C THR A 730 38.88 -9.45 12.67
N GLY A 731 39.05 -9.92 11.42
CA GLY A 731 39.63 -11.21 11.10
C GLY A 731 38.73 -12.37 11.53
N GLY A 732 37.45 -12.09 11.79
CA GLY A 732 36.48 -13.04 12.34
C GLY A 732 36.23 -14.26 11.45
N ALA A 733 35.84 -15.37 12.07
CA ALA A 733 35.42 -16.57 11.37
C ALA A 733 34.13 -16.32 10.58
N GLU A 734 33.87 -17.16 9.57
CA GLU A 734 32.54 -17.28 8.98
C GLU A 734 31.52 -17.58 10.08
N ALA A 735 30.35 -16.95 9.99
CA ALA A 735 29.29 -17.05 10.97
C ALA A 735 27.93 -17.18 10.29
N GLU A 736 27.07 -18.02 10.85
CA GLU A 736 25.66 -17.99 10.53
C GLU A 736 25.05 -16.65 11.00
N LEU A 737 24.09 -16.14 10.23
CA LEU A 737 23.37 -14.93 10.62
C LEU A 737 22.59 -15.19 11.92
N PRO A 738 22.75 -14.36 12.96
CA PRO A 738 21.92 -14.46 14.16
C PRO A 738 20.42 -14.48 13.79
N PRO A 739 19.60 -15.34 14.43
CA PRO A 739 18.18 -15.43 14.12
C PRO A 739 17.47 -14.11 14.42
N PRO A 740 16.31 -13.83 13.81
CA PRO A 740 15.49 -12.71 14.22
C PRO A 740 15.02 -12.89 15.68
N PRO A 741 14.72 -11.79 16.41
CA PRO A 741 14.20 -11.89 17.77
C PRO A 741 12.82 -12.56 17.79
N ASP A 742 12.48 -13.19 18.91
CA ASP A 742 11.15 -13.76 19.11
C ASP A 742 10.06 -12.68 18.95
N PRO A 743 8.96 -12.98 18.22
CA PRO A 743 7.91 -12.00 18.01
C PRO A 743 7.18 -11.75 19.35
N PRO A 744 6.81 -10.50 19.67
CA PRO A 744 6.14 -10.17 20.92
C PRO A 744 4.69 -10.70 20.99
N LEU A 745 4.15 -11.13 19.85
CA LEU A 745 2.84 -11.73 19.67
C LEU A 745 2.97 -12.89 18.67
N VAL A 746 2.44 -14.06 19.03
CA VAL A 746 2.30 -15.21 18.13
C VAL A 746 0.84 -15.31 17.71
N VAL A 747 0.59 -15.49 16.40
CA VAL A 747 -0.74 -15.67 15.83
C VAL A 747 -0.86 -17.07 15.25
N GLU A 748 -1.90 -17.80 15.64
CA GLU A 748 -2.15 -19.18 15.18
C GLU A 748 -3.59 -19.30 14.69
N TRP A 749 -3.84 -20.14 13.69
CA TRP A 749 -5.17 -20.39 13.15
C TRP A 749 -5.60 -21.83 13.42
N HIS A 750 -6.71 -21.99 14.13
CA HIS A 750 -7.35 -23.27 14.42
C HIS A 750 -8.70 -23.32 13.68
N GLY A 751 -8.65 -23.57 12.37
CA GLY A 751 -9.82 -23.46 11.50
C GLY A 751 -10.40 -22.03 11.51
N PRO A 752 -11.65 -21.82 11.96
CA PRO A 752 -12.25 -20.49 12.05
C PRO A 752 -11.82 -19.67 13.29
N VAL A 753 -11.00 -20.24 14.19
CA VAL A 753 -10.56 -19.57 15.42
C VAL A 753 -9.15 -18.99 15.25
N THR A 754 -8.98 -17.70 15.53
CA THR A 754 -7.67 -17.04 15.54
C THR A 754 -7.15 -16.90 16.97
N VAL A 755 -5.99 -17.47 17.27
CA VAL A 755 -5.35 -17.37 18.59
C VAL A 755 -4.31 -16.25 18.54
N LEU A 756 -4.41 -15.32 19.50
CA LEU A 756 -3.49 -14.20 19.72
C LEU A 756 -2.76 -14.46 21.04
N ARG A 757 -1.49 -14.87 20.98
CA ARG A 757 -0.69 -15.23 22.16
C ARG A 757 0.39 -14.20 22.43
N LEU A 758 0.28 -13.50 23.57
CA LEU A 758 1.34 -12.61 24.05
C LEU A 758 2.60 -13.41 24.36
N ASN A 759 3.72 -13.01 23.77
CA ASN A 759 4.98 -13.74 23.81
C ASN A 759 6.15 -12.86 24.29
N ARG A 760 6.01 -12.34 25.52
CA ARG A 760 7.08 -11.66 26.26
C ARG A 760 7.20 -12.17 27.71
N PRO A 761 7.32 -13.50 27.93
CA PRO A 761 7.23 -14.08 29.27
C PRO A 761 8.32 -13.56 30.23
N ALA A 762 9.51 -13.23 29.73
CA ALA A 762 10.62 -12.67 30.52
C ALA A 762 10.27 -11.36 31.25
N VAL A 763 9.30 -10.60 30.74
CA VAL A 763 8.77 -9.38 31.36
C VAL A 763 7.30 -9.52 31.73
N ARG A 764 6.84 -10.77 31.95
CA ARG A 764 5.46 -11.12 32.33
C ARG A 764 4.42 -10.59 31.34
N ASN A 765 4.71 -10.67 30.05
CA ASN A 765 3.85 -10.21 28.96
C ASN A 765 3.41 -8.74 29.13
N ALA A 766 4.30 -7.89 29.64
CA ALA A 766 4.07 -6.46 29.63
C ALA A 766 3.95 -5.95 28.18
N ILE A 767 3.18 -4.89 27.96
CA ILE A 767 2.86 -4.36 26.63
C ILE A 767 3.67 -3.07 26.41
N ASP A 768 4.60 -3.11 25.47
CA ASP A 768 5.29 -1.95 24.90
C ASP A 768 4.62 -1.52 23.58
N LEU A 769 5.15 -0.48 22.91
CA LEU A 769 4.54 0.02 21.68
C LEU A 769 4.62 -1.01 20.55
N THR A 770 5.70 -1.77 20.45
CA THR A 770 5.85 -2.85 19.45
C THR A 770 4.79 -3.92 19.65
N THR A 771 4.56 -4.37 20.88
CA THR A 771 3.53 -5.37 21.21
C THR A 771 2.13 -4.83 20.92
N ALA A 772 1.85 -3.56 21.25
CA ALA A 772 0.56 -2.93 20.98
C ALA A 772 0.29 -2.83 19.46
N ARG A 773 1.28 -2.48 18.65
CA ARG A 773 1.17 -2.46 17.18
C ARG A 773 0.97 -3.85 16.60
N ALA A 774 1.66 -4.86 17.14
CA ALA A 774 1.47 -6.25 16.72
C ALA A 774 0.05 -6.75 17.02
N LEU A 775 -0.49 -6.42 18.20
CA LEU A 775 -1.89 -6.69 18.55
C LEU A 775 -2.87 -5.97 17.62
N GLU A 776 -2.67 -4.67 17.36
CA GLU A 776 -3.53 -3.93 16.44
C GLU A 776 -3.56 -4.57 15.05
N LYS A 777 -2.38 -4.83 14.46
CA LYS A 777 -2.25 -5.50 13.15
C LYS A 777 -2.94 -6.85 13.13
N ALA A 778 -2.77 -7.68 14.17
CA ALA A 778 -3.36 -9.01 14.23
C ALA A 778 -4.89 -8.98 14.38
N VAL A 779 -5.43 -8.04 15.16
CA VAL A 779 -6.88 -7.88 15.32
C VAL A 779 -7.51 -7.29 14.05
N ASP A 780 -6.83 -6.37 13.36
CA ASP A 780 -7.27 -5.86 12.06
C ASP A 780 -7.29 -6.96 10.99
N ALA A 781 -6.26 -7.80 10.94
CA ALA A 781 -6.23 -8.97 10.06
C ALA A 781 -7.35 -9.98 10.40
N PHE A 782 -7.60 -10.24 11.69
CA PHE A 782 -8.70 -11.07 12.15
C PHE A 782 -10.08 -10.50 11.76
N GLU A 783 -10.28 -9.19 11.85
CA GLU A 783 -11.50 -8.52 11.40
C GLU A 783 -11.71 -8.65 9.89
N ALA A 784 -10.63 -8.48 9.11
CA ALA A 784 -10.67 -8.55 7.65
C ALA A 784 -10.85 -9.99 7.11
N ASP A 785 -10.34 -11.00 7.81
CA ASP A 785 -10.41 -12.40 7.41
C ASP A 785 -11.86 -12.94 7.41
N PRO A 786 -12.47 -13.19 6.24
CA PRO A 786 -13.85 -13.64 6.20
C PRO A 786 -14.02 -15.09 6.70
N GLU A 787 -12.94 -15.89 6.72
CA GLU A 787 -12.93 -17.24 7.28
C GLU A 787 -12.73 -17.26 8.81
N ALA A 788 -12.26 -16.16 9.42
CA ALA A 788 -12.15 -16.05 10.87
C ALA A 788 -13.47 -15.65 11.52
N ARG A 789 -13.86 -16.38 12.57
CA ARG A 789 -15.15 -16.23 13.26
C ARG A 789 -14.99 -15.76 14.71
N VAL A 790 -13.98 -16.23 15.41
CA VAL A 790 -13.76 -15.95 16.84
C VAL A 790 -12.27 -15.83 17.13
N ALA A 791 -11.88 -14.92 18.01
CA ALA A 791 -10.50 -14.78 18.48
C ALA A 791 -10.35 -15.23 19.94
N VAL A 792 -9.18 -15.82 20.26
CA VAL A 792 -8.76 -16.13 21.63
C VAL A 792 -7.50 -15.34 21.95
N LEU A 793 -7.56 -14.40 22.89
CA LEU A 793 -6.39 -13.70 23.43
C LEU A 793 -5.87 -14.44 24.67
N THR A 794 -4.59 -14.78 24.68
CA THR A 794 -3.96 -15.50 25.78
C THR A 794 -2.51 -15.05 26.02
N GLY A 795 -1.96 -15.43 27.17
CA GLY A 795 -0.57 -15.18 27.52
C GLY A 795 0.27 -16.46 27.52
N SER A 796 1.21 -16.52 28.47
CA SER A 796 1.98 -17.73 28.77
C SER A 796 1.22 -18.61 29.77
N ASP A 797 1.68 -19.85 29.96
CA ASP A 797 1.07 -20.82 30.87
C ASP A 797 1.08 -20.38 32.36
N THR A 798 1.84 -19.35 32.71
CA THR A 798 1.98 -18.88 34.11
C THR A 798 1.53 -17.44 34.32
N VAL A 799 1.35 -16.67 33.24
CA VAL A 799 0.94 -15.27 33.32
C VAL A 799 0.27 -14.83 32.02
N PHE A 800 -0.89 -14.20 32.18
CA PHE A 800 -1.60 -13.52 31.11
C PHE A 800 -0.86 -12.25 30.70
N SER A 801 -0.87 -11.22 31.57
CA SER A 801 -0.13 -9.97 31.34
C SER A 801 -0.02 -9.11 32.60
N ALA A 802 1.15 -8.48 32.79
CA ALA A 802 1.42 -7.47 33.81
C ALA A 802 0.97 -6.04 33.41
N GLY A 803 0.39 -5.86 32.22
CA GLY A 803 -0.06 -4.56 31.72
C GLY A 803 1.03 -3.75 31.02
N MET A 804 1.01 -2.43 31.13
CA MET A 804 1.96 -1.56 30.43
C MET A 804 3.41 -1.81 30.88
N ASP A 805 4.34 -1.87 29.92
CA ASP A 805 5.77 -1.93 30.20
C ASP A 805 6.27 -0.60 30.78
N LEU A 806 6.34 -0.52 32.12
CA LEU A 806 6.76 0.70 32.81
C LEU A 806 8.21 1.10 32.52
N LYS A 807 9.07 0.15 32.12
CA LYS A 807 10.45 0.49 31.71
C LYS A 807 10.45 1.17 30.35
N ALA A 808 9.58 0.75 29.42
CA ALA A 808 9.38 1.43 28.15
C ALA A 808 8.75 2.82 28.34
N ALA A 809 7.70 2.92 29.17
CA ALA A 809 7.06 4.20 29.47
C ALA A 809 8.02 5.22 30.10
N ALA A 810 8.94 4.77 30.95
CA ALA A 810 9.99 5.63 31.52
C ALA A 810 10.95 6.21 30.46
N ARG A 811 11.05 5.61 29.27
CA ARG A 811 11.79 6.13 28.10
C ARG A 811 10.91 6.96 27.16
N GLY A 812 9.66 7.25 27.53
CA GLY A 812 8.69 7.98 26.70
C GLY A 812 7.94 7.10 25.69
N GLU A 813 8.11 5.78 25.74
CA GLU A 813 7.44 4.84 24.85
C GLU A 813 6.15 4.31 25.50
N TYR A 814 5.01 4.89 25.12
CA TYR A 814 3.70 4.46 25.59
C TYR A 814 3.05 3.49 24.58
N PRO A 815 2.39 2.41 25.04
CA PRO A 815 1.74 1.44 24.16
C PRO A 815 0.39 1.98 23.67
N ILE A 816 0.42 3.04 22.87
CA ILE A 816 -0.77 3.68 22.31
C ILE A 816 -0.66 3.63 20.79
N THR A 817 -1.63 2.98 20.17
CA THR A 817 -1.77 2.95 18.72
C THR A 817 -2.83 3.95 18.27
N GLU A 818 -2.75 4.40 17.01
CA GLU A 818 -3.67 5.40 16.46
C GLU A 818 -5.07 4.81 16.20
N GLY A 819 -5.15 3.54 15.75
CA GLY A 819 -6.41 2.91 15.36
C GLY A 819 -7.22 2.33 16.51
N ARG A 820 -6.55 1.68 17.48
CA ARG A 820 -7.17 0.92 18.58
C ARG A 820 -6.79 1.40 19.99
N GLY A 821 -5.97 2.44 20.10
CA GLY A 821 -5.68 3.15 21.35
C GLY A 821 -4.70 2.44 22.27
N LEU A 822 -4.90 2.58 23.59
CA LEU A 822 -4.05 1.97 24.61
C LEU A 822 -4.02 0.44 24.45
N LEU A 823 -2.83 -0.12 24.62
CA LEU A 823 -2.53 -1.56 24.53
C LEU A 823 -2.87 -2.18 23.16
N GLY A 824 -3.16 -1.37 22.13
CA GLY A 824 -3.39 -1.83 20.76
C GLY A 824 -4.75 -2.46 20.49
N ILE A 825 -5.68 -2.44 21.45
CA ILE A 825 -6.99 -3.10 21.30
C ILE A 825 -8.10 -2.46 22.14
N THR A 826 -7.81 -1.84 23.28
CA THR A 826 -8.86 -1.61 24.29
C THR A 826 -9.82 -0.46 23.97
N ALA A 827 -9.43 0.51 23.13
CA ALA A 827 -10.33 1.58 22.72
C ALA A 827 -11.31 1.12 21.64
N LYS A 828 -10.90 0.19 20.79
CA LYS A 828 -11.70 -0.42 19.73
C LYS A 828 -11.44 -1.93 19.69
N PRO A 829 -12.08 -2.74 20.56
CA PRO A 829 -12.03 -4.20 20.48
C PRO A 829 -12.61 -4.71 19.14
N PRO A 830 -12.37 -5.98 18.75
CA PRO A 830 -12.97 -6.55 17.55
C PRO A 830 -14.52 -6.58 17.64
N ALA A 831 -15.18 -6.39 16.49
CA ALA A 831 -16.61 -6.61 16.31
C ALA A 831 -16.94 -8.10 16.33
N LYS A 832 -16.06 -8.95 15.78
CA LYS A 832 -16.16 -10.41 15.92
C LYS A 832 -15.90 -10.82 17.38
N PRO A 833 -16.45 -11.95 17.87
CA PRO A 833 -16.24 -12.40 19.24
C PRO A 833 -14.77 -12.58 19.64
N LEU A 834 -14.42 -12.12 20.84
CA LEU A 834 -13.12 -12.25 21.48
C LEU A 834 -13.24 -12.91 22.85
N ILE A 835 -12.43 -13.94 23.10
CA ILE A 835 -12.36 -14.65 24.38
C ILE A 835 -10.97 -14.40 24.99
N ALA A 836 -10.90 -14.01 26.27
CA ALA A 836 -9.65 -14.00 27.02
C ALA A 836 -9.47 -15.34 27.75
N ALA A 837 -8.34 -16.01 27.49
CA ALA A 837 -7.90 -17.20 28.22
C ALA A 837 -6.79 -16.83 29.20
N VAL A 838 -7.14 -16.76 30.49
CA VAL A 838 -6.29 -16.17 31.53
C VAL A 838 -5.70 -17.24 32.43
N GLU A 839 -4.38 -17.40 32.34
CA GLU A 839 -3.54 -18.11 33.30
C GLU A 839 -2.81 -17.10 34.20
N GLY A 840 -2.72 -17.40 35.50
CA GLY A 840 -2.01 -16.57 36.47
C GLY A 840 -2.51 -15.10 36.53
N ALA A 841 -1.57 -14.16 36.51
CA ALA A 841 -1.88 -12.75 36.77
C ALA A 841 -2.37 -11.99 35.51
N ALA A 842 -3.55 -11.36 35.60
CA ALA A 842 -4.04 -10.32 34.71
C ALA A 842 -4.11 -9.00 35.49
N LEU A 843 -3.03 -8.21 35.46
CA LEU A 843 -2.89 -7.02 36.32
C LEU A 843 -2.70 -5.75 35.50
N ALA A 844 -3.18 -4.64 36.05
CA ALA A 844 -3.14 -3.33 35.42
C ALA A 844 -3.74 -3.39 34.01
N GLY A 845 -3.03 -2.88 33.00
CA GLY A 845 -3.40 -3.03 31.60
C GLY A 845 -3.69 -4.48 31.16
N GLY A 846 -3.10 -5.50 31.80
CA GLY A 846 -3.41 -6.90 31.53
C GLY A 846 -4.83 -7.29 31.97
N CYS A 847 -5.31 -6.73 33.09
CA CYS A 847 -6.73 -6.83 33.48
C CYS A 847 -7.61 -6.09 32.47
N GLU A 848 -7.18 -4.90 32.03
CA GLU A 848 -7.94 -4.12 31.04
C GLU A 848 -8.03 -4.81 29.67
N LEU A 849 -7.01 -5.57 29.27
CA LEU A 849 -7.04 -6.45 28.10
C LEU A 849 -8.06 -7.57 28.26
N ALA A 850 -8.05 -8.28 29.40
CA ALA A 850 -9.03 -9.34 29.66
C ALA A 850 -10.47 -8.79 29.70
N LEU A 851 -10.67 -7.61 30.29
CA LEU A 851 -11.97 -6.92 30.32
C LEU A 851 -12.41 -6.42 28.94
N ALA A 852 -11.50 -6.24 27.99
CA ALA A 852 -11.83 -5.86 26.62
C ALA A 852 -12.37 -7.04 25.79
N ALA A 853 -12.21 -8.28 26.26
CA ALA A 853 -12.82 -9.46 25.67
C ALA A 853 -14.31 -9.56 26.03
N ASP A 854 -15.08 -10.25 25.18
CA ASP A 854 -16.51 -10.47 25.39
C ASP A 854 -16.76 -11.56 26.43
N LEU A 855 -15.87 -12.56 26.46
CA LEU A 855 -15.94 -13.71 27.35
C LEU A 855 -14.58 -13.94 28.02
N ILE A 856 -14.57 -14.39 29.27
CA ILE A 856 -13.36 -14.72 30.01
C ILE A 856 -13.43 -16.17 30.50
N VAL A 857 -12.40 -16.94 30.15
CA VAL A 857 -12.09 -18.25 30.72
C VAL A 857 -10.81 -18.11 31.53
N ALA A 858 -10.82 -18.50 32.80
CA ALA A 858 -9.69 -18.31 33.69
C ALA A 858 -9.35 -19.55 34.51
N ALA A 859 -8.09 -19.73 34.86
CA ALA A 859 -7.69 -20.69 35.89
C ALA A 859 -8.20 -20.25 37.27
N GLU A 860 -8.49 -21.21 38.16
CA GLU A 860 -9.04 -20.90 39.48
C GLU A 860 -8.09 -20.12 40.39
N ASP A 861 -6.78 -20.22 40.14
CA ASP A 861 -5.71 -19.50 40.83
C ASP A 861 -5.31 -18.19 40.13
N ALA A 862 -5.96 -17.84 39.02
CA ALA A 862 -5.74 -16.58 38.35
C ALA A 862 -6.19 -15.39 39.21
N ALA A 863 -5.48 -14.26 39.06
CA ALA A 863 -5.71 -13.05 39.82
C ALA A 863 -5.89 -11.84 38.90
N PHE A 864 -6.97 -11.08 39.11
CA PHE A 864 -7.34 -9.92 38.31
C PHE A 864 -7.28 -8.65 39.14
N GLY A 865 -6.70 -7.58 38.62
CA GLY A 865 -6.65 -6.32 39.38
C GLY A 865 -6.19 -5.12 38.58
N ILE A 866 -6.56 -3.93 39.05
CA ILE A 866 -6.18 -2.63 38.50
C ILE A 866 -5.38 -1.81 39.54
N PRO A 867 -4.10 -2.15 39.79
CA PRO A 867 -3.27 -1.54 40.83
C PRO A 867 -2.67 -0.18 40.44
N GLU A 868 -3.17 0.49 39.40
CA GLU A 868 -2.70 1.77 38.87
C GLU A 868 -2.72 2.87 39.95
N VAL A 869 -3.75 2.90 40.80
CA VAL A 869 -3.87 3.89 41.89
C VAL A 869 -2.71 3.82 42.88
N LYS A 870 -2.12 2.62 43.09
CA LYS A 870 -0.92 2.45 43.94
C LYS A 870 0.34 3.06 43.31
N ARG A 871 0.28 3.44 42.04
CA ARG A 871 1.38 4.02 41.25
C ARG A 871 1.08 5.46 40.82
N GLY A 872 0.04 6.09 41.36
CA GLY A 872 -0.39 7.44 40.97
C GLY A 872 -0.97 7.50 39.55
N LEU A 873 -1.43 6.37 39.01
CA LEU A 873 -2.03 6.25 37.69
C LEU A 873 -3.51 5.88 37.81
N VAL A 874 -4.22 5.91 36.69
CA VAL A 874 -5.60 5.42 36.55
C VAL A 874 -5.60 4.32 35.48
N ALA A 875 -6.42 3.28 35.66
CA ALA A 875 -6.71 2.26 34.65
C ALA A 875 -7.44 2.88 33.46
N ALA A 876 -6.66 3.53 32.60
CA ALA A 876 -7.09 4.39 31.51
C ALA A 876 -7.30 3.63 30.19
N ALA A 877 -6.90 2.35 30.11
CA ALA A 877 -7.25 1.48 29.00
C ALA A 877 -8.70 0.93 29.11
N GLY A 878 -9.51 1.49 30.01
CA GLY A 878 -10.93 1.25 30.15
C GLY A 878 -11.34 0.35 31.33
N GLY A 879 -10.41 -0.01 32.21
CA GLY A 879 -10.65 -0.89 33.35
C GLY A 879 -11.75 -0.36 34.28
N VAL A 880 -11.67 0.91 34.68
CA VAL A 880 -12.71 1.51 35.54
C VAL A 880 -14.09 1.56 34.87
N LEU A 881 -14.12 1.76 33.54
CA LEU A 881 -15.37 1.81 32.78
C LEU A 881 -16.01 0.42 32.69
N ARG A 882 -15.22 -0.60 32.34
CA ARG A 882 -15.69 -1.96 32.13
C ARG A 882 -16.04 -2.67 33.42
N LEU A 883 -15.29 -2.43 34.51
CA LEU A 883 -15.66 -2.94 35.84
C LEU A 883 -16.97 -2.33 36.33
N ALA A 884 -17.16 -1.01 36.19
CA ALA A 884 -18.41 -0.37 36.59
C ALA A 884 -19.63 -0.86 35.78
N ARG A 885 -19.41 -1.33 34.55
CA ARG A 885 -20.46 -1.91 33.70
C ARG A 885 -20.79 -3.36 34.04
N SER A 886 -19.81 -4.12 34.54
CA SER A 886 -19.90 -5.58 34.66
C SER A 886 -20.08 -6.08 36.09
N LEU A 887 -19.73 -5.27 37.10
CA LEU A 887 -19.78 -5.64 38.50
C LEU A 887 -20.71 -4.73 39.31
N PRO A 888 -21.18 -5.20 40.49
CA PRO A 888 -21.79 -4.31 41.47
C PRO A 888 -20.86 -3.13 41.78
N ARG A 889 -21.45 -1.92 41.87
CA ARG A 889 -20.70 -0.68 42.06
C ARG A 889 -19.71 -0.73 43.22
N SER A 890 -20.10 -1.30 44.36
CA SER A 890 -19.23 -1.41 45.54
C SER A 890 -17.99 -2.26 45.26
N THR A 891 -18.14 -3.38 44.57
CA THR A 891 -17.05 -4.28 44.20
C THR A 891 -16.14 -3.65 43.15
N ALA A 892 -16.71 -2.96 42.15
CA ALA A 892 -15.94 -2.22 41.17
C ALA A 892 -15.08 -1.13 41.82
N LEU A 893 -15.65 -0.39 42.80
CA LEU A 893 -14.91 0.62 43.57
C LEU A 893 -13.87 0.01 44.50
N GLU A 894 -14.13 -1.15 45.11
CA GLU A 894 -13.13 -1.84 45.92
C GLU A 894 -11.87 -2.15 45.09
N LEU A 895 -12.04 -2.78 43.92
CA LEU A 895 -10.95 -3.03 42.98
C LEU A 895 -10.23 -1.73 42.56
N ALA A 896 -11.01 -0.71 42.16
CA ALA A 896 -10.45 0.53 41.63
C ALA A 896 -9.77 1.43 42.66
N LEU A 897 -10.27 1.48 43.90
CA LEU A 897 -9.77 2.39 44.93
C LEU A 897 -8.66 1.75 45.78
N THR A 898 -8.72 0.44 46.01
CA THR A 898 -7.67 -0.26 46.77
C THR A 898 -6.51 -0.69 45.88
N GLY A 899 -6.79 -1.01 44.61
CA GLY A 899 -5.81 -1.64 43.72
C GLY A 899 -5.36 -3.03 44.18
N GLU A 900 -6.12 -3.69 45.06
CA GLU A 900 -5.88 -5.09 45.44
C GLU A 900 -6.44 -6.04 44.37
N PRO A 901 -5.72 -7.11 44.01
CA PRO A 901 -6.23 -8.10 43.07
C PRO A 901 -7.31 -8.99 43.69
N MET A 902 -8.24 -9.47 42.86
CA MET A 902 -9.31 -10.39 43.23
C MET A 902 -9.12 -11.76 42.57
N PRO A 903 -9.33 -12.87 43.30
CA PRO A 903 -9.26 -14.21 42.72
C PRO A 903 -10.34 -14.48 41.66
N ALA A 904 -9.99 -15.25 40.64
CA ALA A 904 -10.90 -15.64 39.54
C ALA A 904 -12.20 -16.28 40.04
N ARG A 905 -12.13 -17.17 41.05
CA ARG A 905 -13.33 -17.82 41.61
C ARG A 905 -14.37 -16.81 42.10
N ARG A 906 -13.92 -15.73 42.77
CA ARG A 906 -14.83 -14.68 43.25
C ARG A 906 -15.43 -13.89 42.10
N LEU A 907 -14.64 -13.61 41.06
CA LEU A 907 -15.12 -12.90 39.87
C LEU A 907 -16.09 -13.75 39.03
N HIS A 908 -15.95 -15.07 39.04
CA HIS A 908 -16.92 -15.99 38.45
C HIS A 908 -18.26 -15.96 39.20
N GLU A 909 -18.25 -16.02 40.54
CA GLU A 909 -19.47 -15.88 41.36
C GLU A 909 -20.20 -14.55 41.12
N LEU A 910 -19.47 -13.50 40.74
CA LEU A 910 -19.99 -12.17 40.44
C LEU A 910 -20.42 -12.01 38.97
N GLY A 911 -20.25 -13.03 38.13
CA GLY A 911 -20.65 -13.03 36.74
C GLY A 911 -19.69 -12.35 35.76
N LEU A 912 -18.48 -11.98 36.18
CA LEU A 912 -17.47 -11.40 35.30
C LEU A 912 -16.73 -12.46 34.47
N ILE A 913 -16.49 -13.64 35.06
CA ILE A 913 -15.79 -14.76 34.41
C ILE A 913 -16.82 -15.83 34.02
N ASN A 914 -16.79 -16.29 32.76
CA ASN A 914 -17.76 -17.25 32.24
C ASN A 914 -17.46 -18.69 32.67
N ARG A 915 -16.19 -19.10 32.61
CA ARG A 915 -15.74 -20.45 32.99
C ARG A 915 -14.47 -20.38 33.84
N VAL A 916 -14.42 -21.18 34.89
CA VAL A 916 -13.23 -21.38 35.73
C VAL A 916 -12.68 -22.78 35.50
N THR A 917 -11.37 -22.92 35.39
CA THR A 917 -10.66 -24.16 35.06
C THR A 917 -9.59 -24.49 36.10
N SER A 918 -9.06 -25.71 36.06
CA SER A 918 -7.79 -26.01 36.75
C SER A 918 -6.64 -25.25 36.09
N PRO A 919 -5.56 -24.92 36.81
CA PRO A 919 -4.40 -24.23 36.23
C PRO A 919 -3.84 -24.97 35.00
N GLY A 920 -3.48 -24.20 33.96
CA GLY A 920 -3.00 -24.73 32.67
C GLY A 920 -4.09 -25.26 31.74
N LYS A 921 -5.39 -25.01 32.04
CA LYS A 921 -6.53 -25.43 31.21
C LYS A 921 -7.37 -24.29 30.66
N ALA A 922 -7.03 -23.04 30.96
CA ALA A 922 -7.82 -21.90 30.48
C ALA A 922 -7.81 -21.79 28.95
N PHE A 923 -6.66 -22.04 28.31
CA PHE A 923 -6.54 -21.98 26.84
C PHE A 923 -7.36 -23.07 26.15
N ASP A 924 -7.21 -24.33 26.54
CA ASP A 924 -7.95 -25.46 25.95
C ASP A 924 -9.46 -25.22 26.04
N THR A 925 -9.96 -24.82 27.22
CA THR A 925 -11.39 -24.55 27.42
C THR A 925 -11.88 -23.30 26.69
N ALA A 926 -11.03 -22.27 26.51
CA ALA A 926 -11.37 -21.11 25.69
C ALA A 926 -11.45 -21.48 24.20
N LEU A 927 -10.57 -22.37 23.72
CA LEU A 927 -10.58 -22.86 22.35
C LEU A 927 -11.84 -23.69 22.08
N GLU A 928 -12.24 -24.57 23.00
CA GLU A 928 -13.52 -25.30 22.93
C GLU A 928 -14.71 -24.34 22.85
N LEU A 929 -14.75 -23.31 23.71
CA LEU A 929 -15.79 -22.29 23.68
C LEU A 929 -15.79 -21.48 22.37
N ALA A 930 -14.61 -21.18 21.83
CA ALA A 930 -14.48 -20.51 20.54
C ALA A 930 -15.02 -21.37 19.39
N GLN A 931 -14.77 -22.68 19.43
CA GLN A 931 -15.30 -23.64 18.45
C GLN A 931 -16.82 -23.76 18.54
N ASP A 932 -17.39 -23.79 19.75
CA ASP A 932 -18.84 -23.77 19.97
C ASP A 932 -19.48 -22.52 19.33
N ILE A 933 -18.86 -21.34 19.49
CA ILE A 933 -19.34 -20.10 18.89
C ILE A 933 -19.18 -20.14 17.37
N ALA A 934 -18.03 -20.58 16.86
CA ALA A 934 -17.73 -20.63 15.43
C ALA A 934 -18.60 -21.63 14.65
N ALA A 935 -19.22 -22.59 15.34
CA ALA A 935 -20.20 -23.51 14.75
C ALA A 935 -21.56 -22.87 14.45
N ASN A 936 -21.84 -21.65 14.95
CA ASN A 936 -23.09 -20.92 14.71
C ASN A 936 -23.03 -20.04 13.46
N ALA A 937 -24.21 -19.58 13.00
CA ALA A 937 -24.34 -18.65 11.88
C ALA A 937 -23.55 -17.34 12.13
N PRO A 938 -22.53 -17.02 11.32
CA PRO A 938 -21.61 -15.90 11.56
C PRO A 938 -22.31 -14.55 11.71
N LEU A 939 -23.25 -14.24 10.81
CA LEU A 939 -23.95 -12.95 10.84
C LEU A 939 -24.83 -12.83 12.08
N ALA A 940 -25.50 -13.92 12.48
CA ALA A 940 -26.34 -13.94 13.68
C ALA A 940 -25.52 -13.72 14.95
N VAL A 941 -24.32 -14.33 15.06
CA VAL A 941 -23.41 -14.12 16.19
C VAL A 941 -22.96 -12.66 16.27
N LEU A 942 -22.49 -12.09 15.16
CA LEU A 942 -21.99 -10.71 15.10
C LEU A 942 -23.08 -9.70 15.49
N LEU A 943 -24.29 -9.84 14.94
CA LEU A 943 -25.39 -8.92 15.23
C LEU A 943 -25.97 -9.12 16.63
N SER A 944 -25.96 -10.35 17.17
CA SER A 944 -26.33 -10.59 18.56
C SER A 944 -25.38 -9.89 19.54
N LYS A 945 -24.06 -9.98 19.30
CA LYS A 945 -23.06 -9.24 20.08
C LYS A 945 -23.29 -7.73 19.99
N ARG A 946 -23.49 -7.21 18.79
CA ARG A 946 -23.76 -5.78 18.55
C ARG A 946 -24.97 -5.28 19.34
N ILE A 947 -26.08 -6.02 19.35
CA ILE A 947 -27.27 -5.67 20.13
C ILE A 947 -26.93 -5.61 21.63
N VAL A 948 -26.20 -6.60 22.16
CA VAL A 948 -25.80 -6.63 23.57
C VAL A 948 -24.89 -5.46 23.94
N ASP A 949 -23.98 -5.05 23.06
CA ASP A 949 -23.09 -3.91 23.32
C ASP A 949 -23.82 -2.57 23.27
N GLU A 950 -24.69 -2.37 22.26
CA GLU A 950 -25.37 -1.10 22.02
C GLU A 950 -26.60 -0.87 22.92
N HIS A 951 -27.29 -1.93 23.40
CA HIS A 951 -28.59 -1.77 24.08
C HIS A 951 -28.56 -0.89 25.33
N ARG A 952 -27.39 -0.77 25.97
CA ARG A 952 -27.24 0.01 27.21
C ARG A 952 -27.49 1.50 27.01
N ASP A 953 -27.33 1.99 25.78
CA ASP A 953 -27.54 3.39 25.42
C ASP A 953 -28.92 3.65 24.81
N TRP A 954 -29.77 2.62 24.67
CA TRP A 954 -31.09 2.73 24.05
C TRP A 954 -32.16 3.13 25.06
N GLY A 955 -33.04 4.05 24.65
CA GLY A 955 -34.29 4.31 25.37
C GLY A 955 -35.27 3.14 25.24
N ALA A 956 -36.03 2.85 26.31
CA ALA A 956 -36.99 1.74 26.30
C ALA A 956 -38.02 1.78 25.15
N ALA A 957 -38.40 2.98 24.70
CA ALA A 957 -39.36 3.18 23.61
C ALA A 957 -38.80 2.86 22.22
N GLU A 958 -37.48 3.01 22.00
CA GLU A 958 -36.82 2.75 20.70
C GLU A 958 -36.14 1.37 20.65
N ALA A 959 -36.01 0.68 21.79
CA ALA A 959 -35.21 -0.54 21.90
C ALA A 959 -35.68 -1.66 20.96
N PHE A 960 -37.00 -1.84 20.81
CA PHE A 960 -37.56 -2.87 19.92
C PHE A 960 -37.39 -2.51 18.44
N ASP A 961 -37.48 -1.22 18.10
CA ASP A 961 -37.29 -0.73 16.73
C ASP A 961 -35.82 -0.94 16.31
N ARG A 962 -34.86 -0.51 17.16
CA ARG A 962 -33.43 -0.74 16.91
C ARG A 962 -33.06 -2.22 16.83
N LEU A 963 -33.62 -3.05 17.72
CA LEU A 963 -33.43 -4.50 17.64
C LEU A 963 -33.95 -5.05 16.30
N SER A 964 -35.14 -4.63 15.87
CA SER A 964 -35.76 -5.10 14.63
C SER A 964 -34.97 -4.68 13.40
N ASP A 965 -34.45 -3.45 13.39
CA ASP A 965 -33.60 -2.93 12.31
C ASP A 965 -32.33 -3.76 12.16
N ILE A 966 -31.63 -4.03 13.28
CA ILE A 966 -30.40 -4.83 13.27
C ILE A 966 -30.70 -6.29 12.91
N ALA A 967 -31.74 -6.89 13.51
CA ALA A 967 -32.11 -8.29 13.28
C ALA A 967 -32.63 -8.55 11.86
N GLY A 968 -33.19 -7.54 11.20
CA GLY A 968 -33.68 -7.62 9.82
C GLY A 968 -32.62 -8.08 8.82
N GLU A 969 -31.36 -7.73 9.04
CA GLU A 969 -30.22 -8.17 8.21
C GLU A 969 -30.07 -9.71 8.19
N VAL A 970 -30.35 -10.39 9.30
CA VAL A 970 -30.24 -11.86 9.39
C VAL A 970 -31.36 -12.54 8.60
N ILE A 971 -32.59 -12.04 8.68
CA ILE A 971 -33.78 -12.73 8.12
C ILE A 971 -33.64 -12.92 6.60
N GLY A 972 -33.07 -11.95 5.90
CA GLY A 972 -32.84 -12.02 4.45
C GLY A 972 -31.54 -12.73 4.04
N SER A 973 -30.73 -13.19 4.99
CA SER A 973 -29.38 -13.69 4.71
C SER A 973 -29.34 -15.13 4.18
N ALA A 974 -28.26 -15.47 3.48
CA ALA A 974 -27.95 -16.83 3.07
C ALA A 974 -27.79 -17.78 4.28
N ASP A 975 -27.29 -17.28 5.40
CA ASP A 975 -27.19 -18.01 6.66
C ASP A 975 -28.57 -18.44 7.17
N ALA A 976 -29.55 -17.53 7.21
CA ALA A 976 -30.90 -17.88 7.64
C ALA A 976 -31.54 -18.94 6.73
N GLN A 977 -31.37 -18.80 5.41
CA GLN A 977 -31.87 -19.78 4.43
C GLN A 977 -31.22 -21.16 4.61
N GLU A 978 -29.90 -21.20 4.82
CA GLU A 978 -29.17 -22.44 5.08
C GLU A 978 -29.58 -23.08 6.41
N GLY A 979 -29.73 -22.29 7.47
CA GLY A 979 -30.17 -22.79 8.78
C GLY A 979 -31.55 -23.44 8.70
N ILE A 980 -32.51 -22.79 8.01
CA ILE A 980 -33.85 -23.34 7.78
C ILE A 980 -33.78 -24.63 6.95
N ARG A 981 -32.99 -24.63 5.86
CA ARG A 981 -32.83 -25.79 4.98
C ARG A 981 -32.19 -26.98 5.71
N ALA A 982 -31.08 -26.75 6.40
CA ALA A 982 -30.35 -27.78 7.14
C ALA A 982 -31.22 -28.42 8.24
N TYR A 983 -32.02 -27.60 8.94
CA TYR A 983 -33.01 -28.07 9.92
C TYR A 983 -34.09 -28.94 9.26
N ALA A 984 -34.65 -28.50 8.12
CA ALA A 984 -35.65 -29.27 7.38
C ALA A 984 -35.10 -30.60 6.82
N GLU A 985 -33.83 -30.62 6.43
CA GLU A 985 -33.13 -31.78 5.87
C GLU A 985 -32.47 -32.68 6.94
N ASN A 986 -32.55 -32.29 8.23
CA ASN A 986 -31.92 -32.98 9.36
C ASN A 986 -30.41 -33.26 9.16
N ARG A 987 -29.69 -32.24 8.67
CA ARG A 987 -28.22 -32.27 8.50
C ARG A 987 -27.57 -31.08 9.21
N PRO A 988 -26.26 -31.15 9.50
CA PRO A 988 -25.53 -29.98 9.97
C PRO A 988 -25.58 -28.83 8.96
N PRO A 989 -25.73 -27.57 9.40
CA PRO A 989 -25.68 -26.41 8.53
C PRO A 989 -24.26 -26.20 7.97
N GLN A 990 -24.18 -25.69 6.76
CA GLN A 990 -22.95 -25.30 6.09
C GLN A 990 -22.94 -23.79 5.85
N TRP A 991 -22.41 -23.05 6.82
CA TRP A 991 -22.30 -21.60 6.72
C TRP A 991 -21.34 -21.23 5.59
N LYS A 992 -21.84 -20.50 4.59
CA LYS A 992 -20.99 -19.98 3.51
C LYS A 992 -20.38 -18.66 3.98
N VAL A 993 -19.08 -18.52 3.72
CA VAL A 993 -18.31 -17.28 3.92
C VAL A 993 -18.62 -16.33 2.78
#